data_AF-A0A3L6JAT6-F1
#
_entry.id   AF-A0A3L6JAT6-F1
#
_cell.length_a   1.000
_cell.length_b   1.000
_cell.length_c   1.000
_cell.angle_alpha   90.00
_cell.angle_beta   90.00
_cell.angle_gamma   90.00
#
_symmetry.space_group_name_H-M   'P 1'
#
loop_
_entity.id
_entity.type
_entity.pdbx_description
1 polymer ?
#
loop_
_entity_poly.entity_id
_entity_poly.type
_entity_poly.pdbx_seq_one_letter_code
_entity_poly.pdbx_strand_id
1 'polypeptide(L)'
;MSEIKSTAYYANEVLKNDDISFDAANSIDNVAVFLARCFGPFTNAVIFQGLLVQERDTPSMNIDVTAGFAFDPTSETMINNSALAGPIAIDAADVSNTRIDIIEIQQEEVAYDIQQRAFRSPVSPNPISYSNVATKNQYVATIKAKTGVAGSGAVAPTVDSGWVKLAEITVPAGATTILDANIKNCTAGVDGESSPAWTTEKAITFEWSKFYLLSSKALFNVAVGYLALAANTTGTSNVAVGYTALAANTIGIDNIAVGYLALAANTTGTGNVAVGASALTASTIGVNNVAVGASALAANTTGVDNVAVGRSALMANTTGYSNVAVGYLALAANTTGTYNVAVGRSALAVNTTGASNVAVGASALTANTTGASNVAVGASALAVNTIGGNNVAVGRSALMANTTGAGNVAVGYTALAVNTIGGGNVAVGYTALSGNTTGTSNVAVGTSALASNTIGYNNVAVGTSALASNTTGAYNVAVGYTALAANTIGIYNVAVGVSALNVNTMGAYNVAVGYTALAANTTGTGNVAVGYEALTANTIGVYNVAIGASALKANTTGVDNVAVGNLALAANTIGNNNVAVGYTALSGNTTGTSNVAVGYAALSGNTTGIDNVAVGYVALTANTIGTSNVAVGRSALATNTAGIDNVAVGASALAANTTGAYNIAVGYTALAANTTGYSNVAVGYTALAVNTTGAGNVAIGTSALAANTTGNDNVAVGSSALAVSTTGVGNVAIGTSALAANTTGNDNVAVGYLALAANTTGINNVAVGYTALAMNTTGAANVAIGSSTLAANTTGNDNVAVGASALAANTTGISNIAVGSLALSVNTVGGSNVAIGYEALMLNTTGTDNVAIGYLALVANTTGVCNVAVGSTALAANTTGYSNVAVGYLALAANTTGTYNVAVGRSALAVNTTGASNVAVGRSTLAVNTTGSNNVAVGASALAANTTGIDNVAVGASALAANTTGAGNVAVGYTALAVNTIGGSNVAVGYAALAANTTGAGNVAVGDIALTANTIGSSNVAVGSSALAANTTGSNNIAVGSSALAVNTTGTGNIAVGSSALAVNTTGTGNIAVGSSALAVNTTGTSNIAVGASALTANTTGNDNIAVGASALAANTTGTYNVAVGSLALSVNTVGGSNVAIGGSTLAANTTGNNNIAIGGSALTSNTTGGSNVAIGGSTL
;
A
#
# COMPACT_ATOMS: atom_id res chain seq x y z
N MET A 1 6.18 -37.18 -18.01
CA MET A 1 4.83 -37.42 -18.57
C MET A 1 3.88 -36.62 -17.70
N SER A 2 3.07 -35.67 -18.18
CA SER A 2 2.86 -35.07 -19.52
C SER A 2 2.43 -33.59 -19.29
N GLU A 3 2.88 -32.58 -20.06
CA GLU A 3 2.35 -32.15 -21.38
C GLU A 3 0.87 -31.67 -21.27
N ILE A 4 0.39 -30.52 -21.81
CA ILE A 4 0.73 -29.68 -23.00
C ILE A 4 0.53 -28.14 -22.73
N LYS A 5 1.02 -27.30 -23.67
CA LYS A 5 0.94 -25.83 -23.81
C LYS A 5 -0.48 -25.23 -24.00
N SER A 6 -0.65 -23.91 -23.80
CA SER A 6 -1.32 -22.99 -24.77
C SER A 6 -1.12 -21.48 -24.43
N THR A 7 -1.52 -20.57 -25.32
CA THR A 7 -1.31 -19.11 -25.25
C THR A 7 -2.51 -18.28 -25.74
N ALA A 8 -2.78 -17.15 -25.07
CA ALA A 8 -3.43 -15.90 -25.53
C ALA A 8 -4.87 -15.91 -26.13
N TYR A 9 -5.69 -14.92 -25.75
CA TYR A 9 -6.39 -14.01 -26.69
C TYR A 9 -6.96 -12.75 -25.99
N TYR A 10 -7.60 -11.86 -26.76
CA TYR A 10 -7.97 -10.47 -26.41
C TYR A 10 -9.51 -10.22 -26.30
N ALA A 11 -9.85 -9.18 -25.53
CA ALA A 11 -10.94 -8.19 -25.77
C ALA A 11 -12.44 -8.46 -25.41
N ASN A 12 -13.07 -7.34 -25.01
CA ASN A 12 -14.48 -6.90 -25.06
C ASN A 12 -15.61 -7.55 -24.21
N GLU A 13 -16.32 -6.66 -23.48
CA GLU A 13 -17.79 -6.42 -23.45
C GLU A 13 -18.82 -7.56 -23.19
N VAL A 14 -19.99 -7.33 -22.54
CA VAL A 14 -20.45 -6.32 -21.55
C VAL A 14 -21.81 -6.77 -20.94
N LEU A 15 -22.18 -6.21 -19.77
CA LEU A 15 -23.54 -6.18 -19.16
C LEU A 15 -24.20 -7.44 -18.54
N LYS A 16 -25.11 -7.15 -17.58
CA LYS A 16 -26.15 -7.98 -16.93
C LYS A 16 -25.65 -9.13 -16.03
N ASN A 17 -25.80 -9.10 -14.69
CA ASN A 17 -26.75 -8.40 -13.79
C ASN A 17 -28.21 -8.82 -13.95
N ASP A 18 -28.83 -9.29 -12.85
CA ASP A 18 -30.27 -9.33 -12.47
C ASP A 18 -30.45 -10.42 -11.36
N ASP A 19 -31.22 -10.25 -10.26
CA ASP A 19 -31.62 -9.03 -9.53
C ASP A 19 -32.23 -9.35 -8.12
N ILE A 20 -32.35 -8.34 -7.22
CA ILE A 20 -33.42 -8.17 -6.17
C ILE A 20 -33.54 -9.21 -4.99
N SER A 21 -33.76 -8.88 -3.69
CA SER A 21 -33.92 -7.60 -2.95
C SER A 21 -33.92 -7.73 -1.38
N PHE A 22 -33.33 -6.74 -0.67
CA PHE A 22 -33.83 -5.93 0.49
C PHE A 22 -34.68 -6.54 1.65
N ASP A 23 -34.63 -6.13 2.94
CA ASP A 23 -33.74 -5.23 3.75
C ASP A 23 -34.13 -5.32 5.27
N ALA A 24 -33.47 -4.49 6.13
CA ALA A 24 -33.99 -3.77 7.30
C ALA A 24 -33.37 -4.07 8.69
N ALA A 25 -32.17 -3.52 8.97
CA ALA A 25 -31.73 -3.10 10.32
C ALA A 25 -30.49 -2.17 10.31
N ASN A 26 -30.57 -0.99 9.68
CA ASN A 26 -29.51 0.03 9.76
C ASN A 26 -29.62 0.88 11.03
N SER A 27 -28.49 1.44 11.49
CA SER A 27 -28.47 2.58 12.41
C SER A 27 -27.58 3.70 11.88
N ILE A 28 -28.21 4.73 11.31
CA ILE A 28 -27.76 6.15 11.27
C ILE A 28 -26.36 6.42 10.68
N ASP A 29 -26.21 7.07 9.53
CA ASP A 29 -27.22 7.53 8.56
C ASP A 29 -26.56 7.71 7.18
N ASN A 30 -27.31 7.40 6.11
CA ASN A 30 -26.91 7.75 4.73
C ASN A 30 -28.13 8.22 3.89
N VAL A 31 -29.09 8.86 4.58
CA VAL A 31 -30.41 9.26 4.04
C VAL A 31 -30.33 10.62 3.34
N ALA A 32 -29.31 10.81 2.50
CA ALA A 32 -29.04 12.08 1.81
C ALA A 32 -29.12 11.98 0.27
N VAL A 33 -29.33 10.79 -0.31
CA VAL A 33 -29.15 10.57 -1.77
C VAL A 33 -30.41 10.12 -2.52
N PHE A 34 -31.41 9.48 -1.87
CA PHE A 34 -32.58 8.95 -2.60
C PHE A 34 -33.87 9.80 -2.49
N LEU A 35 -34.22 10.33 -1.31
CA LEU A 35 -35.55 10.95 -1.07
C LEU A 35 -35.60 12.49 -1.11
N ALA A 36 -34.79 13.11 -1.96
CA ALA A 36 -35.02 14.48 -2.44
C ALA A 36 -35.14 14.58 -3.97
N ARG A 37 -34.99 13.48 -4.72
CA ARG A 37 -35.05 13.49 -6.19
C ARG A 37 -36.47 13.37 -6.78
N CYS A 38 -37.50 13.23 -5.93
CA CYS A 38 -38.90 12.96 -6.31
C CYS A 38 -39.97 13.82 -5.57
N PHE A 39 -39.60 15.03 -5.13
CA PHE A 39 -40.53 16.13 -4.71
C PHE A 39 -41.44 15.98 -3.46
N GLY A 40 -40.99 16.55 -2.33
CA GLY A 40 -41.83 17.23 -1.33
C GLY A 40 -43.03 16.47 -0.72
N PRO A 41 -44.09 17.17 -0.25
CA PRO A 41 -44.20 18.61 0.07
C PRO A 41 -44.70 18.90 1.52
N PHE A 42 -44.55 20.16 1.97
CA PHE A 42 -45.09 20.72 3.24
C PHE A 42 -44.48 20.14 4.55
N THR A 43 -44.22 20.89 5.63
CA THR A 43 -44.38 22.34 5.89
C THR A 43 -43.41 22.81 6.99
N ASN A 44 -42.99 24.08 6.91
CA ASN A 44 -42.68 24.98 8.03
C ASN A 44 -41.73 24.54 9.16
N ALA A 45 -40.45 24.85 9.00
CA ALA A 45 -39.78 25.78 9.93
C ALA A 45 -38.64 26.52 9.20
N VAL A 46 -38.76 27.85 9.09
CA VAL A 46 -37.71 28.77 8.59
C VAL A 46 -37.04 29.33 9.88
N ILE A 47 -35.73 29.62 9.95
CA ILE A 47 -35.10 30.91 9.60
C ILE A 47 -33.57 30.84 9.85
N PHE A 48 -32.80 31.52 8.99
CA PHE A 48 -31.38 31.93 9.06
C PHE A 48 -30.34 31.09 9.85
N GLN A 49 -29.33 30.62 9.12
CA GLN A 49 -27.95 30.98 9.44
C GLN A 49 -27.28 31.57 8.18
N GLY A 50 -26.53 32.65 8.35
CA GLY A 50 -25.74 33.28 7.30
C GLY A 50 -24.27 33.41 7.71
N LEU A 51 -23.39 33.36 6.72
CA LEU A 51 -21.99 33.82 6.71
C LEU A 51 -21.11 33.54 7.97
N LEU A 52 -20.06 32.73 7.76
CA LEU A 52 -18.71 33.31 7.68
C LEU A 52 -17.77 32.44 6.82
N VAL A 53 -16.61 32.97 6.46
CA VAL A 53 -15.64 32.36 5.52
C VAL A 53 -14.23 32.43 6.09
N GLN A 54 -13.57 31.26 6.25
CA GLN A 54 -12.11 31.05 6.37
C GLN A 54 -11.87 29.54 6.63
N GLU A 55 -10.74 28.90 6.32
CA GLU A 55 -9.52 29.29 5.58
C GLU A 55 -8.90 28.02 4.95
N ARG A 56 -8.16 28.14 3.84
CA ARG A 56 -7.29 27.06 3.30
C ARG A 56 -6.11 27.68 2.55
N ASP A 57 -4.90 27.25 2.89
CA ASP A 57 -3.66 27.87 2.43
C ASP A 57 -3.23 27.51 0.99
N THR A 58 -4.01 28.00 0.03
CA THR A 58 -3.49 28.56 -1.25
C THR A 58 -2.95 27.55 -2.31
N PRO A 59 -2.64 27.99 -3.55
CA PRO A 59 -3.68 28.53 -4.43
C PRO A 59 -3.58 28.07 -5.90
N SER A 60 -4.62 27.42 -6.44
CA SER A 60 -5.19 27.75 -7.76
C SER A 60 -6.28 26.76 -8.15
N MET A 61 -7.48 27.26 -8.45
CA MET A 61 -8.47 26.54 -9.25
C MET A 61 -9.40 27.57 -9.90
N ASN A 62 -9.28 27.76 -11.21
CA ASN A 62 -10.32 28.42 -11.99
C ASN A 62 -11.44 27.40 -12.24
N ILE A 63 -12.68 27.84 -12.09
CA ILE A 63 -13.86 27.13 -12.62
C ILE A 63 -14.64 28.15 -13.45
N ASP A 64 -14.96 27.78 -14.68
CA ASP A 64 -15.61 28.62 -15.69
C ASP A 64 -16.70 27.78 -16.38
N VAL A 65 -17.97 28.22 -16.30
CA VAL A 65 -19.12 27.55 -16.93
C VAL A 65 -20.19 28.57 -17.37
N THR A 66 -20.00 29.11 -18.57
CA THR A 66 -20.99 29.18 -19.67
C THR A 66 -22.51 28.96 -19.42
N ALA A 67 -23.28 30.06 -19.57
CA ALA A 67 -24.73 30.15 -19.94
C ALA A 67 -25.82 29.63 -18.97
N GLY A 68 -27.07 30.16 -18.94
CA GLY A 68 -27.69 31.31 -19.64
C GLY A 68 -29.24 31.43 -19.40
N PHE A 69 -29.88 32.48 -19.93
CA PHE A 69 -31.35 32.83 -19.89
C PHE A 69 -31.93 33.51 -18.62
N ALA A 70 -33.15 34.11 -18.72
CA ALA A 70 -33.74 35.08 -17.78
C ALA A 70 -35.31 35.15 -17.77
N PHE A 71 -35.93 35.44 -16.61
CA PHE A 71 -37.10 36.34 -16.25
C PHE A 71 -38.46 36.35 -17.05
N ASP A 72 -39.59 36.94 -16.54
CA ASP A 72 -40.97 36.94 -17.18
C ASP A 72 -42.01 37.99 -16.60
N PRO A 73 -42.39 39.15 -17.23
CA PRO A 73 -43.07 40.73 -16.25
C PRO A 73 -44.46 40.71 -15.67
N THR A 74 -44.78 39.56 -15.11
CA THR A 74 -45.12 39.57 -13.67
C THR A 74 -43.85 39.69 -12.77
N SER A 75 -42.64 39.55 -13.36
CA SER A 75 -41.39 40.31 -13.07
C SER A 75 -40.58 40.84 -14.33
N GLU A 76 -40.60 40.19 -15.52
CA GLU A 76 -40.86 40.81 -16.95
C GLU A 76 -39.37 40.63 -17.57
N THR A 77 -38.88 39.46 -18.04
CA THR A 77 -37.98 39.34 -19.23
C THR A 77 -37.83 40.56 -20.12
N MET A 78 -36.64 40.62 -20.72
CA MET A 78 -36.45 41.22 -22.05
C MET A 78 -37.37 40.58 -23.10
N ILE A 79 -38.44 41.28 -23.50
CA ILE A 79 -38.97 41.19 -24.87
C ILE A 79 -38.77 42.54 -25.56
N ASN A 80 -38.38 42.47 -26.82
CA ASN A 80 -37.78 43.56 -27.60
C ASN A 80 -38.82 44.33 -28.44
N ASN A 81 -38.81 45.67 -28.38
CA ASN A 81 -39.22 46.49 -29.53
C ASN A 81 -38.54 47.87 -29.55
N SER A 82 -38.49 48.50 -30.73
CA SER A 82 -37.62 49.64 -31.05
C SER A 82 -38.36 50.92 -31.48
N ALA A 83 -37.98 52.08 -30.91
CA ALA A 83 -37.99 53.42 -31.52
C ALA A 83 -37.18 54.38 -30.61
N LEU A 84 -36.10 55.04 -31.05
CA LEU A 84 -35.95 56.14 -32.03
C LEU A 84 -36.49 57.51 -31.57
N ALA A 85 -35.61 58.31 -30.97
CA ALA A 85 -35.66 59.78 -31.00
C ALA A 85 -34.23 60.37 -30.86
N GLY A 86 -33.84 61.25 -31.78
CA GLY A 86 -32.73 62.20 -31.61
C GLY A 86 -33.26 63.58 -31.15
N PRO A 87 -32.48 64.69 -31.24
CA PRO A 87 -31.26 64.88 -32.04
C PRO A 87 -30.11 65.67 -31.34
N ILE A 88 -29.07 66.00 -32.12
CA ILE A 88 -28.35 67.30 -32.24
C ILE A 88 -28.71 68.35 -31.14
N ALA A 89 -27.79 68.97 -30.39
CA ALA A 89 -26.69 69.82 -30.91
C ALA A 89 -25.50 70.03 -29.95
N ILE A 90 -24.42 70.60 -30.49
CA ILE A 90 -23.57 71.58 -29.78
C ILE A 90 -24.06 72.96 -30.26
N ASP A 91 -24.32 73.90 -29.35
CA ASP A 91 -24.28 75.32 -29.68
C ASP A 91 -23.87 76.15 -28.45
N ALA A 92 -23.50 77.41 -28.68
CA ALA A 92 -22.63 78.20 -27.81
C ALA A 92 -23.33 78.87 -26.61
N ALA A 93 -22.60 78.90 -25.50
CA ALA A 93 -22.65 79.96 -24.50
C ALA A 93 -21.22 80.27 -24.03
N ASP A 94 -21.03 81.49 -23.53
CA ASP A 94 -19.72 82.17 -23.44
C ASP A 94 -18.76 81.64 -22.35
N VAL A 95 -17.54 82.17 -22.38
CA VAL A 95 -16.37 81.88 -21.54
C VAL A 95 -16.60 81.70 -20.01
N SER A 96 -15.82 80.76 -19.42
CA SER A 96 -15.25 80.73 -18.04
C SER A 96 -15.40 79.38 -17.30
N ASN A 97 -14.54 79.16 -16.30
CA ASN A 97 -14.52 78.07 -15.29
C ASN A 97 -15.38 76.79 -15.51
N THR A 98 -14.71 75.65 -15.74
CA THR A 98 -15.21 74.31 -15.35
C THR A 98 -14.05 73.31 -15.17
N ARG A 99 -13.21 73.49 -14.14
CA ARG A 99 -12.28 72.44 -13.67
C ARG A 99 -13.01 71.09 -13.57
N ILE A 100 -12.48 70.04 -14.20
CA ILE A 100 -12.89 68.65 -13.96
C ILE A 100 -11.64 67.79 -13.80
N ASP A 101 -11.36 67.41 -12.55
CA ASP A 101 -10.50 66.29 -12.21
C ASP A 101 -11.35 65.01 -12.06
N ILE A 102 -10.67 63.87 -11.92
CA ILE A 102 -10.90 62.78 -10.95
C ILE A 102 -10.29 61.49 -11.51
N ILE A 103 -9.07 61.19 -11.04
CA ILE A 103 -8.80 59.88 -10.44
C ILE A 103 -8.10 60.19 -9.10
N GLU A 104 -8.90 60.27 -8.03
CA GLU A 104 -8.40 60.14 -6.67
C GLU A 104 -8.95 58.83 -6.10
N ILE A 105 -8.18 58.18 -5.23
CA ILE A 105 -8.63 57.03 -4.45
C ILE A 105 -8.48 57.43 -2.98
N GLN A 106 -9.61 57.78 -2.37
CA GLN A 106 -9.69 58.05 -0.94
C GLN A 106 -9.83 56.71 -0.18
N GLN A 107 -9.13 56.59 0.96
CA GLN A 107 -9.53 55.65 2.00
C GLN A 107 -10.39 56.43 2.99
N GLU A 108 -11.65 56.04 3.15
CA GLU A 108 -12.57 56.62 4.12
C GLU A 108 -12.93 55.58 5.18
N GLU A 109 -12.80 55.94 6.45
CA GLU A 109 -12.99 55.05 7.60
C GLU A 109 -13.72 55.82 8.70
N VAL A 110 -14.90 55.35 9.10
CA VAL A 110 -15.72 55.99 10.15
C VAL A 110 -16.30 54.92 11.08
N ALA A 111 -15.71 54.84 12.27
CA ALA A 111 -16.32 54.75 13.61
C ALA A 111 -17.75 54.16 13.77
N TYR A 112 -18.05 53.32 14.78
CA TYR A 112 -17.25 52.63 15.82
C TYR A 112 -18.22 51.70 16.60
N ASP A 113 -17.74 50.58 17.15
CA ASP A 113 -18.06 50.19 18.55
C ASP A 113 -17.02 49.19 19.10
N ILE A 114 -17.00 48.95 20.41
CA ILE A 114 -15.93 48.31 21.17
C ILE A 114 -16.44 47.05 21.90
N GLN A 115 -15.73 45.93 21.78
CA GLN A 115 -15.87 44.79 22.70
C GLN A 115 -14.54 44.35 23.30
N GLN A 116 -14.47 44.42 24.63
CA GLN A 116 -13.36 43.88 25.43
C GLN A 116 -13.57 42.38 25.69
N ARG A 117 -12.47 41.59 25.71
CA ARG A 117 -12.46 40.25 26.32
C ARG A 117 -11.17 40.04 27.13
N ALA A 118 -11.32 39.44 28.30
CA ALA A 118 -10.22 39.12 29.21
C ALA A 118 -9.71 37.69 28.98
N PHE A 119 -8.42 37.46 29.27
CA PHE A 119 -7.87 36.12 29.52
C PHE A 119 -7.08 36.12 30.83
N ARG A 120 -7.07 34.98 31.53
CA ARG A 120 -6.40 34.79 32.82
C ARG A 120 -5.46 33.59 32.74
N SER A 121 -4.21 33.79 33.17
CA SER A 121 -3.16 32.76 33.20
C SER A 121 -3.52 31.58 34.13
N PRO A 122 -3.10 30.34 33.81
CA PRO A 122 -3.23 29.19 34.71
C PRO A 122 -2.15 29.13 35.81
N VAL A 123 -1.20 30.07 35.89
CA VAL A 123 -0.14 30.09 36.93
C VAL A 123 0.02 31.46 37.57
N SER A 124 -0.10 31.49 38.91
CA SER A 124 0.10 32.64 39.83
C SER A 124 -0.90 33.82 39.77
N PRO A 125 -1.07 34.61 40.86
CA PRO A 125 -2.19 35.55 41.00
C PRO A 125 -1.89 37.04 40.70
N ASN A 126 -2.87 37.69 40.06
CA ASN A 126 -3.08 39.14 39.83
C ASN A 126 -2.12 39.88 38.88
N PRO A 127 -2.57 40.96 38.17
CA PRO A 127 -3.94 41.40 37.85
C PRO A 127 -4.24 41.36 36.32
N ILE A 128 -5.42 41.82 35.88
CA ILE A 128 -5.90 41.80 34.47
C ILE A 128 -5.86 43.21 33.85
N SER A 129 -5.61 43.33 32.54
CA SER A 129 -5.71 44.58 31.74
C SER A 129 -6.12 44.32 30.27
N TYR A 130 -6.48 45.36 29.50
CA TYR A 130 -7.19 45.27 28.19
C TYR A 130 -6.77 46.35 27.16
N SER A 131 -6.94 46.08 25.84
CA SER A 131 -6.99 47.08 24.73
C SER A 131 -7.55 46.45 23.41
N ASN A 132 -7.88 47.24 22.37
CA ASN A 132 -8.59 46.80 21.14
C ASN A 132 -8.09 47.44 19.81
N VAL A 133 -8.15 46.72 18.67
CA VAL A 133 -7.94 47.18 17.25
C VAL A 133 -8.75 46.28 16.25
N ALA A 134 -8.95 46.69 14.97
CA ALA A 134 -9.88 46.10 13.97
C ALA A 134 -9.25 45.56 12.63
N THR A 135 -10.05 45.39 11.55
CA THR A 135 -9.83 44.49 10.38
C THR A 135 -9.66 45.14 8.97
N LYS A 136 -9.42 44.33 7.92
CA LYS A 136 -9.09 44.72 6.51
C LYS A 136 -10.27 45.19 5.62
N ASN A 137 -9.95 45.94 4.55
CA ASN A 137 -10.84 46.46 3.50
C ASN A 137 -10.51 45.98 2.05
N GLN A 138 -11.38 46.33 1.09
CA GLN A 138 -11.31 46.02 -0.36
C GLN A 138 -10.97 47.27 -1.21
N TYR A 139 -10.43 47.12 -2.43
CA TYR A 139 -10.11 48.22 -3.35
C TYR A 139 -10.66 47.99 -4.77
N VAL A 140 -11.13 49.07 -5.42
CA VAL A 140 -11.52 49.14 -6.84
C VAL A 140 -11.04 50.48 -7.40
N ALA A 141 -10.51 50.49 -8.63
CA ALA A 141 -10.10 51.71 -9.35
C ALA A 141 -11.01 51.96 -10.56
N THR A 142 -11.35 53.22 -10.85
CA THR A 142 -12.19 53.63 -11.99
C THR A 142 -11.61 54.87 -12.67
N ILE A 143 -11.70 54.92 -14.00
CA ILE A 143 -11.17 56.01 -14.84
C ILE A 143 -12.32 56.64 -15.63
N LYS A 144 -12.58 57.95 -15.47
CA LYS A 144 -13.39 58.78 -16.38
C LYS A 144 -12.87 60.22 -16.41
N ALA A 145 -13.02 60.90 -17.54
CA ALA A 145 -12.58 62.29 -17.73
C ALA A 145 -13.68 63.16 -18.36
N LYS A 146 -13.69 64.46 -18.06
CA LYS A 146 -14.39 65.51 -18.82
C LYS A 146 -13.70 66.88 -18.62
N THR A 147 -14.35 68.00 -18.97
CA THR A 147 -13.74 69.32 -19.27
C THR A 147 -14.63 70.49 -18.82
N GLY A 148 -14.19 71.75 -18.69
CA GLY A 148 -12.86 72.39 -18.75
C GLY A 148 -12.96 73.93 -18.47
N VAL A 149 -11.88 74.72 -18.54
CA VAL A 149 -11.82 76.22 -18.37
C VAL A 149 -11.61 76.72 -16.90
N ALA A 150 -11.14 77.97 -16.72
CA ALA A 150 -10.54 78.52 -15.48
C ALA A 150 -11.01 79.96 -15.10
N GLY A 151 -10.57 80.47 -13.93
CA GLY A 151 -10.58 81.89 -13.54
C GLY A 151 -11.10 82.25 -12.13
N SER A 152 -10.30 82.09 -11.07
CA SER A 152 -10.39 82.88 -9.82
C SER A 152 -9.03 82.85 -9.10
N GLY A 153 -8.69 83.90 -8.33
CA GLY A 153 -7.34 84.11 -7.81
C GLY A 153 -7.21 84.07 -6.28
N ALA A 154 -5.97 83.80 -5.85
CA ALA A 154 -5.40 83.97 -4.51
C ALA A 154 -5.63 82.88 -3.42
N VAL A 155 -4.60 82.78 -2.57
CA VAL A 155 -4.48 82.05 -1.29
C VAL A 155 -4.54 80.51 -1.33
N ALA A 156 -3.36 79.89 -1.18
CA ALA A 156 -3.22 78.52 -0.70
C ALA A 156 -3.10 78.49 0.84
N PRO A 157 -3.87 77.67 1.57
CA PRO A 157 -3.63 77.38 2.98
C PRO A 157 -2.49 76.36 3.18
N THR A 158 -1.87 76.39 4.35
CA THR A 158 -0.81 75.44 4.77
C THR A 158 -1.36 74.05 5.09
N VAL A 159 -0.46 73.07 5.06
CA VAL A 159 -0.73 71.67 5.42
C VAL A 159 -0.97 71.54 6.93
N ASP A 160 -2.03 70.84 7.31
CA ASP A 160 -2.09 70.06 8.54
C ASP A 160 -2.31 68.57 8.17
N SER A 161 -1.89 67.66 9.03
CA SER A 161 -1.50 66.30 8.62
C SER A 161 -2.66 65.35 8.25
N GLY A 162 -2.48 64.58 7.16
CA GLY A 162 -3.32 63.41 6.85
C GLY A 162 -3.32 62.97 5.36
N TRP A 163 -3.04 63.89 4.44
CA TRP A 163 -3.27 63.71 3.00
C TRP A 163 -1.96 63.72 2.19
N VAL A 164 -1.76 62.76 1.28
CA VAL A 164 -0.54 62.65 0.45
C VAL A 164 -0.78 63.20 -0.96
N LYS A 165 -0.65 64.52 -1.09
CA LYS A 165 -0.72 65.27 -2.35
C LYS A 165 0.65 65.25 -3.05
N LEU A 166 0.76 64.56 -4.19
CA LEU A 166 2.07 64.33 -4.85
C LEU A 166 2.53 65.47 -5.78
N ALA A 167 1.61 66.17 -6.45
CA ALA A 167 1.87 67.44 -7.13
C ALA A 167 0.56 68.20 -7.41
N GLU A 168 0.61 69.52 -7.36
CA GLU A 168 -0.41 70.43 -7.91
C GLU A 168 0.34 71.63 -8.50
N ILE A 169 -0.03 72.06 -9.70
CA ILE A 169 0.59 73.21 -10.37
C ILE A 169 -0.53 74.15 -10.84
N THR A 170 -0.73 75.25 -10.12
CA THR A 170 -1.46 76.43 -10.59
C THR A 170 -0.62 77.66 -10.26
N VAL A 171 -0.27 78.45 -11.28
CA VAL A 171 0.56 79.66 -11.16
C VAL A 171 -0.09 80.75 -12.05
N PRO A 172 -0.20 82.03 -11.61
CA PRO A 172 -1.49 82.71 -11.73
C PRO A 172 -1.48 83.97 -12.59
N ALA A 173 -2.66 84.60 -12.70
CA ALA A 173 -2.78 85.98 -13.13
C ALA A 173 -2.22 86.96 -12.07
N GLY A 174 -0.91 87.25 -12.14
CA GLY A 174 -0.32 88.50 -11.63
C GLY A 174 0.18 88.58 -10.17
N ALA A 175 1.16 87.77 -9.77
CA ALA A 175 2.07 88.03 -8.62
C ALA A 175 3.41 87.25 -8.80
N THR A 176 4.65 87.68 -8.48
CA THR A 176 5.27 88.85 -7.80
C THR A 176 5.68 88.79 -6.30
N THR A 177 6.04 87.59 -5.78
CA THR A 177 7.01 87.37 -4.65
C THR A 177 6.74 88.10 -3.31
N ILE A 178 7.50 88.04 -2.19
CA ILE A 178 8.69 87.29 -1.66
C ILE A 178 8.32 86.84 -0.18
N LEU A 179 9.12 86.50 0.85
CA LEU A 179 10.57 86.36 1.20
C LEU A 179 10.70 85.46 2.47
N ASP A 180 11.58 84.44 2.49
CA ASP A 180 12.18 83.77 3.69
C ASP A 180 11.26 83.20 4.81
N ALA A 181 11.67 82.52 5.91
CA ALA A 181 12.93 81.91 6.41
C ALA A 181 12.54 80.73 7.36
N ASN A 182 13.40 79.78 7.75
CA ASN A 182 14.35 79.83 8.89
C ASN A 182 15.10 78.49 9.02
N ILE A 183 16.33 78.39 9.55
CA ILE A 183 16.75 78.48 10.97
C ILE A 183 18.29 78.69 10.95
N LYS A 184 18.98 79.49 11.80
CA LYS A 184 18.66 80.08 13.12
C LYS A 184 19.39 81.43 13.35
N ASN A 185 18.89 82.20 14.33
CA ASN A 185 19.47 83.46 14.85
C ASN A 185 20.92 83.35 15.39
N CYS A 186 21.69 84.46 15.28
CA CYS A 186 22.03 85.30 16.46
C CYS A 186 22.72 86.65 16.11
N THR A 187 22.03 87.76 16.44
CA THR A 187 22.50 89.07 16.93
C THR A 187 23.82 89.74 16.46
N ALA A 188 23.65 91.03 16.10
CA ALA A 188 24.50 92.20 16.42
C ALA A 188 25.81 92.48 15.62
N GLY A 189 25.74 93.48 14.73
CA GLY A 189 26.16 94.85 15.12
C GLY A 189 27.45 95.45 14.53
N VAL A 190 27.36 96.77 14.29
CA VAL A 190 28.45 97.78 14.21
C VAL A 190 29.26 97.91 12.89
N ASP A 191 29.24 99.16 12.41
CA ASP A 191 30.18 100.00 11.62
C ASP A 191 31.52 99.43 11.10
N GLY A 192 32.03 100.05 10.02
CA GLY A 192 33.47 100.00 9.71
C GLY A 192 33.86 100.39 8.28
N GLU A 193 34.59 101.50 8.12
CA GLU A 193 35.24 101.88 6.86
C GLU A 193 36.43 100.96 6.51
N SER A 194 36.82 100.89 5.22
CA SER A 194 38.07 101.52 4.73
C SER A 194 38.45 101.11 3.30
N SER A 195 39.16 101.99 2.60
CA SER A 195 39.80 101.76 1.30
C SER A 195 41.33 101.90 1.44
N PRO A 196 42.12 101.12 0.67
CA PRO A 196 42.88 101.68 -0.47
C PRO A 196 42.70 100.83 -1.75
N ALA A 197 42.67 101.35 -2.99
CA ALA A 197 43.66 102.18 -3.73
C ALA A 197 44.95 101.40 -4.06
N TRP A 198 45.63 101.49 -5.21
CA TRP A 198 45.72 102.51 -6.29
C TRP A 198 45.69 101.82 -7.71
N THR A 199 45.89 102.41 -8.91
CA THR A 199 46.55 103.67 -9.37
C THR A 199 46.11 104.04 -10.81
N THR A 200 46.01 105.35 -11.13
CA THR A 200 46.31 106.10 -12.40
C THR A 200 46.33 105.40 -13.79
N GLU A 201 45.95 105.98 -14.93
CA GLU A 201 45.65 107.37 -15.37
C GLU A 201 44.87 107.32 -16.74
N LYS A 202 44.48 108.35 -17.52
CA LYS A 202 44.66 109.83 -17.58
C LYS A 202 43.38 110.49 -18.15
N ALA A 203 43.48 111.61 -18.89
CA ALA A 203 42.36 112.33 -19.53
C ALA A 203 42.76 113.02 -20.86
N ILE A 204 41.76 113.37 -21.70
CA ILE A 204 41.73 114.52 -22.65
C ILE A 204 40.28 114.71 -23.18
N THR A 205 39.92 115.95 -23.53
CA THR A 205 38.60 116.40 -24.06
C THR A 205 38.61 116.64 -25.58
N PHE A 206 37.44 116.64 -26.27
CA PHE A 206 36.85 117.85 -26.92
C PHE A 206 35.56 117.58 -27.75
N GLU A 207 34.59 118.49 -27.53
CA GLU A 207 33.43 119.02 -28.30
C GLU A 207 32.60 118.32 -29.41
N TRP A 208 31.27 118.29 -29.16
CA TRP A 208 30.11 118.78 -29.95
C TRP A 208 29.99 118.61 -31.48
N SER A 209 28.81 118.10 -31.91
CA SER A 209 27.78 118.92 -32.60
C SER A 209 26.42 118.19 -32.76
N LYS A 210 25.33 118.94 -33.00
CA LYS A 210 23.95 118.43 -33.20
C LYS A 210 23.61 118.34 -34.69
N PHE A 211 22.65 117.47 -35.10
CA PHE A 211 21.41 117.95 -35.77
C PHE A 211 20.30 116.87 -35.94
N TYR A 212 19.10 117.21 -35.45
CA TYR A 212 17.72 116.94 -35.92
C TYR A 212 17.26 115.57 -36.48
N LEU A 213 16.11 115.13 -35.95
CA LEU A 213 15.20 114.13 -36.51
C LEU A 213 14.16 114.77 -37.44
N LEU A 214 13.61 113.99 -38.37
CA LEU A 214 12.38 114.29 -39.13
C LEU A 214 11.31 113.24 -38.86
N SER A 215 10.05 113.67 -38.79
CA SER A 215 8.88 112.83 -38.53
C SER A 215 8.01 112.70 -39.79
N SER A 216 7.44 111.51 -40.02
CA SER A 216 6.55 111.22 -41.15
C SER A 216 5.12 110.95 -40.67
N LYS A 217 4.13 111.11 -41.57
CA LYS A 217 2.71 111.35 -41.21
C LYS A 217 1.89 110.14 -40.76
N ALA A 218 2.52 109.02 -40.43
CA ALA A 218 1.90 107.96 -39.65
C ALA A 218 2.57 107.93 -38.27
N LEU A 219 1.79 107.96 -37.19
CA LEU A 219 2.32 108.21 -35.85
C LEU A 219 3.37 107.15 -35.43
N PHE A 220 4.36 107.65 -34.68
CA PHE A 220 5.45 106.86 -34.06
C PHE A 220 6.42 106.13 -35.02
N ASN A 221 6.41 106.43 -36.33
CA ASN A 221 7.46 105.95 -37.24
C ASN A 221 8.79 106.72 -37.05
N VAL A 222 9.91 106.03 -37.29
CA VAL A 222 11.27 106.59 -37.34
C VAL A 222 11.95 106.13 -38.64
N ALA A 223 12.40 107.07 -39.48
CA ALA A 223 13.08 106.76 -40.75
C ALA A 223 14.41 107.52 -40.86
N VAL A 224 15.54 106.79 -40.96
CA VAL A 224 16.89 107.36 -40.98
C VAL A 224 17.77 106.62 -41.99
N GLY A 225 17.73 107.06 -43.26
CA GLY A 225 18.57 106.53 -44.32
C GLY A 225 18.01 106.74 -45.72
N TYR A 226 18.82 106.47 -46.75
CA TYR A 226 18.41 106.65 -48.14
C TYR A 226 17.33 105.62 -48.55
N LEU A 227 16.18 106.10 -49.03
CA LEU A 227 14.99 105.29 -49.34
C LEU A 227 14.50 104.39 -48.19
N ALA A 228 14.78 104.77 -46.94
CA ALA A 228 14.17 104.12 -45.78
C ALA A 228 12.66 104.46 -45.73
N LEU A 229 11.81 103.45 -45.53
CA LEU A 229 10.34 103.60 -45.39
C LEU A 229 9.63 104.27 -46.60
N ALA A 230 10.23 104.25 -47.79
CA ALA A 230 9.91 105.17 -48.89
C ALA A 230 8.49 105.05 -49.48
N ALA A 231 7.86 103.88 -49.46
CA ALA A 231 6.51 103.65 -50.02
C ALA A 231 5.36 103.83 -49.02
N ASN A 232 5.64 104.19 -47.77
CA ASN A 232 4.67 104.08 -46.67
C ASN A 232 3.55 105.13 -46.75
N THR A 233 2.31 104.64 -46.88
CA THR A 233 1.10 105.47 -47.00
C THR A 233 0.32 105.58 -45.70
N THR A 234 0.16 104.48 -44.95
CA THR A 234 -0.63 104.46 -43.69
C THR A 234 -0.04 103.65 -42.54
N GLY A 235 1.10 102.97 -42.71
CA GLY A 235 1.69 102.10 -41.69
C GLY A 235 2.32 102.88 -40.53
N THR A 236 1.91 102.60 -39.28
CA THR A 236 2.36 103.24 -38.03
C THR A 236 3.51 102.49 -37.33
N SER A 237 4.21 103.17 -36.41
CA SER A 237 5.16 102.57 -35.45
C SER A 237 6.41 101.86 -36.03
N ASN A 238 6.72 102.00 -37.32
CA ASN A 238 7.88 101.33 -37.93
C ASN A 238 9.20 102.10 -37.71
N VAL A 239 10.32 101.39 -37.55
CA VAL A 239 11.67 101.96 -37.36
C VAL A 239 12.61 101.49 -38.47
N ALA A 240 12.83 102.31 -39.51
CA ALA A 240 13.67 102.00 -40.65
C ALA A 240 14.98 102.81 -40.64
N VAL A 241 16.13 102.17 -40.41
CA VAL A 241 17.44 102.83 -40.25
C VAL A 241 18.48 102.17 -41.15
N GLY A 242 18.77 102.80 -42.30
CA GLY A 242 19.74 102.29 -43.26
C GLY A 242 19.37 102.53 -44.72
N TYR A 243 20.15 101.96 -45.64
CA TYR A 243 19.96 102.11 -47.09
C TYR A 243 18.89 101.13 -47.58
N THR A 244 17.81 101.65 -48.19
CA THR A 244 16.64 100.89 -48.69
C THR A 244 15.99 99.98 -47.64
N ALA A 245 16.05 100.35 -46.36
CA ALA A 245 15.42 99.61 -45.28
C ALA A 245 13.89 99.82 -45.30
N LEU A 246 13.11 98.73 -45.27
CA LEU A 246 11.63 98.75 -45.28
C LEU A 246 11.03 99.56 -46.46
N ALA A 247 11.74 99.60 -47.60
CA ALA A 247 11.48 100.56 -48.67
C ALA A 247 10.10 100.38 -49.35
N ALA A 248 9.61 99.15 -49.50
CA ALA A 248 8.37 98.83 -50.19
C ALA A 248 7.10 98.88 -49.31
N ASN A 249 7.22 99.17 -48.00
CA ASN A 249 6.10 99.07 -47.06
C ASN A 249 5.05 100.13 -47.37
N THR A 250 3.79 99.75 -47.53
CA THR A 250 2.69 100.69 -47.79
C THR A 250 1.77 100.85 -46.58
N ILE A 251 1.37 99.73 -45.95
CA ILE A 251 0.38 99.72 -44.86
C ILE A 251 0.81 98.92 -43.62
N GLY A 252 1.95 98.22 -43.66
CA GLY A 252 2.45 97.40 -42.55
C GLY A 252 2.88 98.22 -41.34
N ILE A 253 2.67 97.68 -40.14
CA ILE A 253 2.85 98.36 -38.85
C ILE A 253 3.85 97.66 -37.94
N ASP A 254 4.43 98.40 -36.99
CA ASP A 254 5.30 97.90 -35.91
C ASP A 254 6.57 97.16 -36.38
N ASN A 255 7.04 97.38 -37.62
CA ASN A 255 8.24 96.74 -38.15
C ASN A 255 9.51 97.54 -37.83
N ILE A 256 10.58 96.86 -37.39
CA ILE A 256 11.93 97.41 -37.23
C ILE A 256 12.81 96.89 -38.37
N ALA A 257 13.59 97.75 -39.02
CA ALA A 257 14.45 97.42 -40.16
C ALA A 257 15.75 98.25 -40.11
N VAL A 258 16.83 97.69 -39.57
CA VAL A 258 18.10 98.38 -39.33
C VAL A 258 19.22 97.73 -40.15
N GLY A 259 19.61 98.36 -41.27
CA GLY A 259 20.68 97.87 -42.14
C GLY A 259 20.51 98.21 -43.63
N TYR A 260 21.42 97.69 -44.45
CA TYR A 260 21.34 97.73 -45.91
C TYR A 260 20.34 96.67 -46.40
N LEU A 261 19.30 97.03 -47.16
CA LEU A 261 18.24 96.13 -47.66
C LEU A 261 17.48 95.34 -46.55
N ALA A 262 17.47 95.82 -45.30
CA ALA A 262 16.69 95.19 -44.23
C ALA A 262 15.18 95.32 -44.50
N LEU A 263 14.43 94.21 -44.49
CA LEU A 263 12.98 94.14 -44.80
C LEU A 263 12.54 94.80 -46.12
N ALA A 264 13.43 94.93 -47.11
CA ALA A 264 13.26 95.85 -48.24
C ALA A 264 11.98 95.64 -49.08
N ALA A 265 11.53 94.39 -49.25
CA ALA A 265 10.37 94.01 -50.07
C ALA A 265 9.01 94.02 -49.33
N ASN A 266 8.96 94.31 -48.03
CA ASN A 266 7.73 94.16 -47.24
C ASN A 266 6.72 95.21 -47.69
N THR A 267 5.49 94.83 -48.02
CA THR A 267 4.43 95.74 -48.47
C THR A 267 3.31 95.89 -47.44
N THR A 268 2.90 94.80 -46.79
CA THR A 268 1.79 94.82 -45.81
C THR A 268 2.04 94.03 -44.53
N GLY A 269 3.20 93.36 -44.39
CA GLY A 269 3.55 92.56 -43.22
C GLY A 269 3.82 93.42 -41.97
N THR A 270 3.58 92.84 -40.78
CA THR A 270 3.53 93.56 -39.51
C THR A 270 4.45 92.95 -38.45
N GLY A 271 4.92 93.76 -37.49
CA GLY A 271 5.65 93.30 -36.29
C GLY A 271 7.03 92.67 -36.54
N ASN A 272 7.60 92.76 -37.75
CA ASN A 272 8.88 92.12 -38.08
C ASN A 272 10.08 92.96 -37.61
N VAL A 273 11.13 92.34 -37.10
CA VAL A 273 12.37 92.99 -36.63
C VAL A 273 13.57 92.49 -37.43
N ALA A 274 14.07 93.25 -38.39
CA ALA A 274 15.28 92.94 -39.16
C ALA A 274 16.45 93.86 -38.75
N VAL A 275 17.59 93.30 -38.37
CA VAL A 275 18.79 94.05 -37.95
C VAL A 275 20.03 93.42 -38.57
N GLY A 276 20.48 93.96 -39.70
CA GLY A 276 21.61 93.44 -40.49
C GLY A 276 21.43 93.65 -41.99
N ALA A 277 22.51 93.49 -42.75
CA ALA A 277 22.47 93.61 -44.21
C ALA A 277 21.65 92.45 -44.84
N SER A 278 20.68 92.77 -45.69
CA SER A 278 19.77 91.83 -46.37
C SER A 278 18.96 90.92 -45.43
N ALA A 279 18.77 91.31 -44.17
CA ALA A 279 17.91 90.58 -43.23
C ALA A 279 16.44 90.70 -43.66
N LEU A 280 15.73 89.57 -43.76
CA LEU A 280 14.31 89.50 -44.22
C LEU A 280 14.04 90.21 -45.56
N THR A 281 15.05 90.32 -46.44
CA THR A 281 14.99 91.21 -47.62
C THR A 281 13.89 90.86 -48.64
N ALA A 282 13.41 89.62 -48.69
CA ALA A 282 12.36 89.16 -49.61
C ALA A 282 10.94 89.12 -49.01
N SER A 283 10.76 89.47 -47.72
CA SER A 283 9.45 89.37 -47.05
C SER A 283 8.50 90.36 -47.68
N THR A 284 7.32 89.93 -48.13
CA THR A 284 6.31 90.81 -48.75
C THR A 284 5.10 91.00 -47.83
N ILE A 285 4.67 89.93 -47.16
CA ILE A 285 3.49 89.92 -46.28
C ILE A 285 3.73 89.14 -44.97
N GLY A 286 4.97 88.71 -44.68
CA GLY A 286 5.31 87.97 -43.46
C GLY A 286 5.07 88.79 -42.17
N VAL A 287 4.79 88.11 -41.07
CA VAL A 287 4.37 88.72 -39.79
C VAL A 287 5.25 88.24 -38.62
N ASN A 288 5.55 89.13 -37.67
CA ASN A 288 6.26 88.86 -36.41
C ASN A 288 7.68 88.22 -36.53
N ASN A 289 8.31 88.26 -37.71
CA ASN A 289 9.61 87.61 -37.89
C ASN A 289 10.75 88.47 -37.33
N VAL A 290 11.64 87.89 -36.53
CA VAL A 290 12.88 88.52 -36.01
C VAL A 290 14.08 88.00 -36.79
N ALA A 291 14.96 88.86 -37.27
CA ALA A 291 16.11 88.54 -38.14
C ALA A 291 17.32 89.44 -37.82
N VAL A 292 18.13 89.07 -36.83
CA VAL A 292 19.29 89.83 -36.35
C VAL A 292 20.59 89.20 -36.86
N GLY A 293 21.07 89.67 -38.00
CA GLY A 293 22.31 89.21 -38.64
C GLY A 293 22.31 89.42 -40.15
N ALA A 294 23.49 89.50 -40.76
CA ALA A 294 23.61 89.62 -42.21
C ALA A 294 23.02 88.38 -42.91
N SER A 295 22.11 88.59 -43.85
CA SER A 295 21.33 87.56 -44.57
C SER A 295 20.50 86.62 -43.68
N ALA A 296 20.13 87.04 -42.46
CA ALA A 296 19.19 86.29 -41.64
C ALA A 296 17.78 86.31 -42.28
N LEU A 297 17.11 85.15 -42.40
CA LEU A 297 15.75 85.03 -43.00
C LEU A 297 15.60 85.64 -44.42
N ALA A 298 16.71 85.75 -45.17
CA ALA A 298 16.76 86.59 -46.39
C ALA A 298 15.71 86.25 -47.46
N ALA A 299 15.40 84.96 -47.66
CA ALA A 299 14.47 84.47 -48.68
C ALA A 299 12.99 84.39 -48.24
N ASN A 300 12.67 84.76 -46.99
CA ASN A 300 11.31 84.62 -46.45
C ASN A 300 10.37 85.56 -47.17
N THR A 301 9.29 85.06 -47.77
CA THR A 301 8.30 85.86 -48.49
C THR A 301 7.01 86.02 -47.69
N THR A 302 6.52 84.93 -47.10
CA THR A 302 5.23 84.89 -46.39
C THR A 302 5.26 84.15 -45.05
N GLY A 303 6.41 83.67 -44.59
CA GLY A 303 6.52 82.98 -43.29
C GLY A 303 6.26 83.90 -42.09
N VAL A 304 5.88 83.32 -40.96
CA VAL A 304 5.36 84.00 -39.76
C VAL A 304 6.06 83.51 -38.48
N ASP A 305 6.20 84.38 -37.48
CA ASP A 305 6.77 84.09 -36.14
C ASP A 305 8.18 83.44 -36.13
N ASN A 306 8.98 83.60 -37.19
CA ASN A 306 10.33 83.03 -37.23
C ASN A 306 11.35 83.94 -36.53
N VAL A 307 12.29 83.38 -35.77
CA VAL A 307 13.36 84.11 -35.06
C VAL A 307 14.73 83.62 -35.54
N ALA A 308 15.48 84.44 -36.28
CA ALA A 308 16.83 84.18 -36.75
C ALA A 308 17.83 85.17 -36.15
N VAL A 309 18.86 84.71 -35.45
CA VAL A 309 19.88 85.55 -34.80
C VAL A 309 21.28 85.02 -35.11
N GLY A 310 21.91 85.58 -36.13
CA GLY A 310 23.21 85.16 -36.64
C GLY A 310 23.35 85.38 -38.15
N ARG A 311 24.60 85.46 -38.64
CA ARG A 311 24.87 85.58 -40.07
C ARG A 311 24.39 84.33 -40.81
N SER A 312 23.56 84.54 -41.83
CA SER A 312 22.92 83.51 -42.67
C SER A 312 22.12 82.46 -41.88
N ALA A 313 21.58 82.84 -40.71
CA ALA A 313 20.62 82.02 -39.98
C ALA A 313 19.28 81.99 -40.74
N LEU A 314 18.69 80.79 -40.90
CA LEU A 314 17.37 80.58 -41.54
C LEU A 314 17.25 81.20 -42.95
N MET A 315 18.37 81.35 -43.66
CA MET A 315 18.51 82.21 -44.84
C MET A 315 17.60 81.83 -46.03
N ALA A 316 17.35 80.54 -46.24
CA ALA A 316 16.58 80.01 -47.37
C ALA A 316 15.06 79.87 -47.12
N ASN A 317 14.57 80.18 -45.91
CA ASN A 317 13.16 79.95 -45.55
C ASN A 317 12.29 80.82 -46.42
N THR A 318 11.30 80.27 -47.12
CA THR A 318 10.38 81.05 -47.99
C THR A 318 9.00 81.20 -47.36
N THR A 319 8.42 80.10 -46.87
CA THR A 319 7.07 80.06 -46.29
C THR A 319 6.98 79.31 -44.96
N GLY A 320 8.07 78.73 -44.46
CA GLY A 320 8.12 78.09 -43.14
C GLY A 320 7.84 79.09 -42.01
N TYR A 321 7.25 78.62 -40.91
CA TYR A 321 6.79 79.45 -39.80
C TYR A 321 7.15 78.88 -38.42
N SER A 322 7.20 79.75 -37.42
CA SER A 322 7.54 79.48 -36.02
C SER A 322 8.91 78.79 -35.80
N ASN A 323 9.87 79.01 -36.70
CA ASN A 323 11.23 78.45 -36.55
C ASN A 323 12.16 79.41 -35.77
N VAL A 324 13.03 78.88 -34.92
CA VAL A 324 14.08 79.61 -34.18
C VAL A 324 15.46 79.17 -34.68
N ALA A 325 16.37 80.10 -34.95
CA ALA A 325 17.67 79.86 -35.56
C ALA A 325 18.74 80.84 -35.03
N VAL A 326 19.42 80.49 -33.94
CA VAL A 326 20.41 81.33 -33.24
C VAL A 326 21.83 80.80 -33.47
N GLY A 327 22.57 81.39 -34.41
CA GLY A 327 23.96 81.04 -34.72
C GLY A 327 24.36 81.25 -36.17
N TYR A 328 25.66 81.22 -36.46
CA TYR A 328 26.16 81.24 -37.84
C TYR A 328 25.72 79.98 -38.59
N LEU A 329 25.02 80.15 -39.72
CA LEU A 329 24.42 79.08 -40.52
C LEU A 329 23.47 78.13 -39.74
N ALA A 330 22.85 78.60 -38.66
CA ALA A 330 21.77 77.86 -38.00
C ALA A 330 20.56 77.74 -38.94
N LEU A 331 20.05 76.52 -39.17
CA LEU A 331 18.86 76.22 -39.99
C LEU A 331 18.91 76.81 -41.41
N ALA A 332 20.10 76.97 -41.99
CA ALA A 332 20.33 77.83 -43.16
C ALA A 332 19.54 77.46 -44.43
N ALA A 333 19.29 76.17 -44.67
CA ALA A 333 18.65 75.65 -45.89
C ALA A 333 17.13 75.39 -45.80
N ASN A 334 16.48 75.69 -44.66
CA ASN A 334 15.04 75.44 -44.49
C ASN A 334 14.28 76.22 -45.55
N THR A 335 13.32 75.62 -46.24
CA THR A 335 12.48 76.33 -47.21
C THR A 335 11.05 76.44 -46.70
N THR A 336 10.47 75.30 -46.29
CA THR A 336 9.07 75.20 -45.85
C THR A 336 8.87 74.50 -44.50
N GLY A 337 9.94 73.97 -43.88
CA GLY A 337 9.86 73.33 -42.55
C GLY A 337 9.40 74.31 -41.45
N THR A 338 8.74 73.79 -40.42
CA THR A 338 8.05 74.57 -39.38
C THR A 338 8.44 74.12 -37.96
N TYR A 339 8.25 74.99 -36.96
CA TYR A 339 8.50 74.70 -35.54
C TYR A 339 9.91 74.18 -35.18
N ASN A 340 10.91 74.36 -36.05
CA ASN A 340 12.27 73.91 -35.77
C ASN A 340 13.02 74.92 -34.88
N VAL A 341 13.83 74.44 -33.94
CA VAL A 341 14.70 75.25 -33.08
C VAL A 341 16.16 74.86 -33.31
N ALA A 342 17.01 75.77 -33.76
CA ALA A 342 18.42 75.54 -34.02
C ALA A 342 19.28 76.59 -33.29
N VAL A 343 20.10 76.19 -32.32
CA VAL A 343 20.92 77.09 -31.49
C VAL A 343 22.36 76.60 -31.49
N GLY A 344 23.23 77.28 -32.24
CA GLY A 344 24.64 76.94 -32.39
C GLY A 344 25.16 77.10 -33.82
N ARG A 345 26.48 77.05 -33.98
CA ARG A 345 27.12 77.12 -35.30
C ARG A 345 26.73 75.89 -36.14
N SER A 346 26.10 76.13 -37.29
CA SER A 346 25.67 75.08 -38.24
C SER A 346 24.74 74.02 -37.63
N ALA A 347 23.98 74.38 -36.59
CA ALA A 347 22.89 73.54 -36.09
C ALA A 347 21.78 73.42 -37.16
N LEU A 348 21.32 72.19 -37.43
CA LEU A 348 20.23 71.88 -38.37
C LEU A 348 20.42 72.45 -39.80
N ALA A 349 21.68 72.63 -40.23
CA ALA A 349 22.01 73.54 -41.34
C ALA A 349 21.41 73.20 -42.71
N VAL A 350 21.22 71.91 -43.05
CA VAL A 350 20.71 71.48 -44.37
C VAL A 350 19.25 70.99 -44.38
N ASN A 351 18.51 71.22 -43.28
CA ASN A 351 17.08 70.87 -43.21
C ASN A 351 16.33 71.67 -44.26
N THR A 352 15.53 71.03 -45.12
CA THR A 352 14.75 71.72 -46.16
C THR A 352 13.27 71.76 -45.79
N THR A 353 12.69 70.60 -45.46
CA THR A 353 11.25 70.46 -45.17
C THR A 353 10.95 69.72 -43.87
N GLY A 354 11.95 69.27 -43.12
CA GLY A 354 11.75 68.66 -41.80
C GLY A 354 11.14 69.66 -40.81
N ALA A 355 10.30 69.18 -39.89
CA ALA A 355 9.55 70.01 -38.95
C ALA A 355 9.70 69.54 -37.49
N SER A 356 9.45 70.44 -36.54
CA SER A 356 9.49 70.20 -35.10
C SER A 356 10.83 69.66 -34.55
N ASN A 357 11.94 69.90 -35.25
CA ASN A 357 13.26 69.46 -34.80
C ASN A 357 13.92 70.48 -33.86
N VAL A 358 14.55 70.03 -32.78
CA VAL A 358 15.35 70.84 -31.85
C VAL A 358 16.82 70.46 -31.99
N ALA A 359 17.72 71.44 -32.18
CA ALA A 359 19.14 71.25 -32.43
C ALA A 359 19.97 72.31 -31.67
N VAL A 360 20.44 72.00 -30.46
CA VAL A 360 21.16 72.92 -29.57
C VAL A 360 22.60 72.46 -29.40
N GLY A 361 23.52 73.04 -30.17
CA GLY A 361 24.95 72.72 -30.13
C GLY A 361 25.66 73.04 -31.44
N ALA A 362 27.00 73.15 -31.39
CA ALA A 362 27.79 73.26 -32.60
C ALA A 362 27.67 71.96 -33.44
N SER A 363 27.22 72.10 -34.68
CA SER A 363 26.93 70.99 -35.59
C SER A 363 25.95 69.92 -35.05
N ALA A 364 24.99 70.33 -34.21
CA ALA A 364 23.87 69.47 -33.84
C ALA A 364 22.92 69.27 -35.05
N LEU A 365 22.54 68.03 -35.35
CA LEU A 365 21.57 67.65 -36.39
C LEU A 365 21.89 68.21 -37.80
N THR A 366 23.16 68.46 -38.12
CA THR A 366 23.57 69.27 -39.29
C THR A 366 23.10 68.73 -40.63
N ALA A 367 23.04 67.40 -40.84
CA ALA A 367 22.73 66.77 -42.13
C ALA A 367 21.24 66.44 -42.36
N ASN A 368 20.36 66.77 -41.42
CA ASN A 368 18.93 66.47 -41.54
C ASN A 368 18.37 67.20 -42.76
N THR A 369 17.66 66.50 -43.64
CA THR A 369 17.02 67.11 -44.83
C THR A 369 15.50 67.14 -44.66
N THR A 370 14.93 65.97 -44.34
CA THR A 370 13.47 65.77 -44.24
C THR A 370 13.01 65.12 -42.94
N GLY A 371 13.93 64.65 -42.08
CA GLY A 371 13.59 64.07 -40.77
C GLY A 371 12.83 65.06 -39.88
N ALA A 372 11.89 64.57 -39.08
CA ALA A 372 11.01 65.39 -38.24
C ALA A 372 10.97 64.93 -36.77
N SER A 373 10.60 65.84 -35.88
CA SER A 373 10.46 65.62 -34.43
C SER A 373 11.73 65.10 -33.73
N ASN A 374 12.92 65.41 -34.27
CA ASN A 374 14.18 64.99 -33.64
C ASN A 374 14.67 66.05 -32.63
N VAL A 375 15.26 65.62 -31.52
CA VAL A 375 15.89 66.48 -30.51
C VAL A 375 17.38 66.16 -30.42
N ALA A 376 18.25 67.15 -30.61
CA ALA A 376 19.71 67.00 -30.62
C ALA A 376 20.36 68.11 -29.77
N VAL A 377 20.81 67.79 -28.56
CA VAL A 377 21.37 68.75 -27.60
C VAL A 377 22.81 68.35 -27.25
N GLY A 378 23.78 69.02 -27.85
CA GLY A 378 25.21 68.75 -27.69
C GLY A 378 25.99 68.96 -28.98
N ALA A 379 27.31 69.16 -28.86
CA ALA A 379 28.17 69.28 -30.04
C ALA A 379 28.21 67.95 -30.82
N SER A 380 27.94 68.02 -32.12
CA SER A 380 27.78 66.87 -33.03
C SER A 380 26.75 65.82 -32.57
N ALA A 381 25.73 66.20 -31.80
CA ALA A 381 24.60 65.31 -31.51
C ALA A 381 23.78 65.07 -32.79
N LEU A 382 23.45 63.81 -33.10
CA LEU A 382 22.64 63.38 -34.25
C LEU A 382 23.14 63.92 -35.62
N ALA A 383 24.45 64.12 -35.77
CA ALA A 383 25.02 65.00 -36.79
C ALA A 383 24.72 64.60 -38.26
N VAL A 384 24.66 63.30 -38.58
CA VAL A 384 24.50 62.81 -39.98
C VAL A 384 23.10 62.28 -40.31
N ASN A 385 22.11 62.45 -39.43
CA ASN A 385 20.74 62.02 -39.67
C ASN A 385 20.18 62.73 -40.88
N THR A 386 19.62 62.03 -41.86
CA THR A 386 19.06 62.63 -43.09
C THR A 386 17.54 62.60 -43.09
N ILE A 387 16.98 61.40 -42.89
CA ILE A 387 15.54 61.11 -43.00
C ILE A 387 14.95 60.59 -41.67
N GLY A 388 15.78 60.06 -40.76
CA GLY A 388 15.32 59.51 -39.48
C GLY A 388 14.49 60.52 -38.65
N GLY A 389 13.43 60.04 -38.00
CA GLY A 389 12.49 60.88 -37.24
C GLY A 389 12.26 60.39 -35.81
N ASN A 390 11.75 61.28 -34.96
CA ASN A 390 11.45 61.04 -33.54
C ASN A 390 12.67 60.57 -32.72
N ASN A 391 13.91 60.92 -33.11
CA ASN A 391 15.11 60.57 -32.36
C ASN A 391 15.45 61.65 -31.31
N VAL A 392 15.92 61.24 -30.13
CA VAL A 392 16.43 62.11 -29.06
C VAL A 392 17.92 61.83 -28.87
N ALA A 393 18.76 62.87 -28.87
CA ALA A 393 20.22 62.77 -28.77
C ALA A 393 20.76 63.89 -27.87
N VAL A 394 21.04 63.61 -26.59
CA VAL A 394 21.45 64.60 -25.59
C VAL A 394 22.85 64.25 -25.06
N GLY A 395 23.87 64.95 -25.53
CA GLY A 395 25.27 64.75 -25.17
C GLY A 395 26.22 65.01 -26.35
N ARG A 396 27.50 65.27 -26.07
CA ARG A 396 28.51 65.38 -27.14
C ARG A 396 28.61 64.05 -27.89
N SER A 397 28.44 64.11 -29.20
CA SER A 397 28.51 62.94 -30.09
C SER A 397 27.47 61.85 -29.83
N ALA A 398 26.36 62.14 -29.14
CA ALA A 398 25.24 61.21 -29.01
C ALA A 398 24.58 60.95 -30.37
N LEU A 399 24.34 59.67 -30.71
CA LEU A 399 23.68 59.22 -31.94
C LEU A 399 24.29 59.79 -33.25
N MET A 400 25.60 60.07 -33.25
CA MET A 400 26.26 60.88 -34.28
C MET A 400 26.09 60.34 -35.71
N ALA A 401 26.20 59.02 -35.89
CA ALA A 401 26.25 58.35 -37.19
C ALA A 401 24.89 57.92 -37.78
N ASN A 402 23.77 58.22 -37.09
CA ASN A 402 22.44 57.81 -37.54
C ASN A 402 22.12 58.45 -38.89
N THR A 403 21.61 57.70 -39.85
CA THR A 403 21.21 58.22 -41.16
C THR A 403 19.69 58.12 -41.35
N THR A 404 19.14 56.92 -41.15
CA THR A 404 17.71 56.61 -41.35
C THR A 404 17.02 56.00 -40.13
N GLY A 405 17.76 55.62 -39.08
CA GLY A 405 17.17 55.09 -37.84
C GLY A 405 16.17 56.06 -37.21
N ALA A 406 15.07 55.54 -36.66
CA ALA A 406 13.96 56.32 -36.13
C ALA A 406 13.57 55.85 -34.72
N GLY A 407 13.02 56.77 -33.92
CA GLY A 407 12.54 56.49 -32.56
C GLY A 407 13.64 56.10 -31.57
N ASN A 408 14.91 56.45 -31.81
CA ASN A 408 16.00 56.16 -30.89
C ASN A 408 16.16 57.26 -29.82
N VAL A 409 16.53 56.89 -28.60
CA VAL A 409 16.87 57.80 -27.50
C VAL A 409 18.32 57.58 -27.10
N ALA A 410 19.16 58.61 -27.11
CA ALA A 410 20.58 58.55 -26.80
C ALA A 410 20.96 59.72 -25.86
N VAL A 411 21.19 59.44 -24.59
CA VAL A 411 21.48 60.45 -23.56
C VAL A 411 22.80 60.13 -22.87
N GLY A 412 23.85 60.89 -23.18
CA GLY A 412 25.18 60.72 -22.61
C GLY A 412 26.31 60.95 -23.62
N TYR A 413 27.55 60.87 -23.15
CA TYR A 413 28.71 60.99 -24.02
C TYR A 413 28.83 59.77 -24.94
N THR A 414 28.82 60.00 -26.26
CA THR A 414 28.91 58.94 -27.29
C THR A 414 27.90 57.78 -27.12
N ALA A 415 26.74 58.06 -26.49
CA ALA A 415 25.63 57.11 -26.44
C ALA A 415 25.14 56.81 -27.87
N LEU A 416 24.99 55.53 -28.22
CA LEU A 416 24.51 55.05 -29.52
C LEU A 416 25.29 55.62 -30.74
N ALA A 417 26.57 55.94 -30.57
CA ALA A 417 27.30 56.83 -31.49
C ALA A 417 27.42 56.35 -32.95
N VAL A 418 27.55 55.03 -33.19
CA VAL A 418 27.79 54.44 -34.53
C VAL A 418 26.56 53.85 -35.21
N ASN A 419 25.37 54.02 -34.62
CA ASN A 419 24.12 53.51 -35.18
C ASN A 419 23.84 54.19 -36.51
N THR A 420 23.54 53.44 -37.57
CA THR A 420 23.25 54.00 -38.90
C THR A 420 21.76 53.87 -39.23
N ILE A 421 21.23 52.65 -39.12
CA ILE A 421 19.87 52.28 -39.56
C ILE A 421 19.00 51.77 -38.39
N GLY A 422 19.61 51.34 -37.28
CA GLY A 422 18.87 50.77 -36.14
C GLY A 422 17.82 51.74 -35.57
N GLY A 423 16.63 51.23 -35.26
CA GLY A 423 15.49 51.99 -34.74
C GLY A 423 14.99 51.47 -33.39
N GLY A 424 14.29 52.33 -32.65
CA GLY A 424 13.67 52.00 -31.36
C GLY A 424 14.64 51.73 -30.21
N ASN A 425 15.93 52.08 -30.35
CA ASN A 425 16.93 51.82 -29.31
C ASN A 425 16.95 52.93 -28.25
N VAL A 426 17.13 52.58 -26.98
CA VAL A 426 17.31 53.50 -25.85
C VAL A 426 18.72 53.31 -25.28
N ALA A 427 19.49 54.38 -25.17
CA ALA A 427 20.89 54.38 -24.74
C ALA A 427 21.14 55.57 -23.78
N VAL A 428 21.17 55.32 -22.46
CA VAL A 428 21.29 56.37 -21.43
C VAL A 428 22.51 56.10 -20.56
N GLY A 429 23.61 56.79 -20.83
CA GLY A 429 24.87 56.64 -20.10
C GLY A 429 26.10 57.02 -20.90
N TYR A 430 27.27 57.05 -20.24
CA TYR A 430 28.56 57.17 -20.92
C TYR A 430 28.82 55.90 -21.75
N THR A 431 29.05 56.04 -23.06
CA THR A 431 29.24 54.93 -24.02
C THR A 431 28.17 53.83 -24.00
N ALA A 432 26.95 54.14 -23.57
CA ALA A 432 25.83 53.20 -23.65
C ALA A 432 25.53 52.85 -25.11
N LEU A 433 25.42 51.56 -25.43
CA LEU A 433 25.12 51.02 -26.76
C LEU A 433 26.04 51.57 -27.89
N SER A 434 27.28 51.96 -27.57
CA SER A 434 28.11 52.78 -28.46
C SER A 434 28.55 52.11 -29.77
N GLY A 435 28.57 50.77 -29.83
CA GLY A 435 28.96 49.98 -31.00
C GLY A 435 27.82 49.57 -31.94
N ASN A 436 26.56 49.88 -31.61
CA ASN A 436 25.40 49.40 -32.37
C ASN A 436 25.39 50.03 -33.75
N THR A 437 25.33 49.22 -34.82
CA THR A 437 25.28 49.69 -36.20
C THR A 437 23.88 49.57 -36.77
N THR A 438 23.26 48.39 -36.63
CA THR A 438 21.93 48.10 -37.19
C THR A 438 20.97 47.38 -36.22
N GLY A 439 21.42 47.02 -35.01
CA GLY A 439 20.55 46.41 -33.99
C GLY A 439 19.36 47.29 -33.62
N THR A 440 18.22 46.68 -33.29
CA THR A 440 16.94 47.38 -33.04
C THR A 440 16.32 47.04 -31.69
N SER A 441 15.49 47.94 -31.18
CA SER A 441 14.70 47.74 -29.95
C SER A 441 15.53 47.37 -28.70
N ASN A 442 16.81 47.76 -28.66
CA ASN A 442 17.67 47.51 -27.51
C ASN A 442 17.55 48.63 -26.47
N VAL A 443 17.56 48.29 -25.18
CA VAL A 443 17.61 49.23 -24.06
C VAL A 443 18.95 49.09 -23.35
N ALA A 444 19.67 50.19 -23.16
CA ALA A 444 20.99 50.24 -22.55
C ALA A 444 21.07 51.45 -21.60
N VAL A 445 21.04 51.23 -20.28
CA VAL A 445 21.01 52.29 -19.26
C VAL A 445 22.14 52.07 -18.27
N GLY A 446 23.17 52.91 -18.30
CA GLY A 446 24.36 52.81 -17.47
C GLY A 446 25.66 53.01 -18.26
N THR A 447 26.77 53.20 -17.56
CA THR A 447 28.10 53.34 -18.18
C THR A 447 28.50 52.05 -18.88
N SER A 448 28.77 52.14 -20.18
CA SER A 448 29.14 51.01 -21.06
C SER A 448 28.14 49.84 -21.08
N ALA A 449 26.87 50.09 -20.74
CA ALA A 449 25.81 49.11 -20.93
C ALA A 449 25.68 48.76 -22.42
N LEU A 450 25.68 47.46 -22.74
CA LEU A 450 25.54 46.91 -24.11
C LEU A 450 26.54 47.49 -25.15
N ALA A 451 27.72 47.91 -24.70
CA ALA A 451 28.62 48.75 -25.49
C ALA A 451 29.13 48.13 -26.81
N SER A 452 29.32 46.80 -26.87
CA SER A 452 29.84 46.09 -28.05
C SER A 452 28.79 45.59 -29.04
N ASN A 453 27.49 45.77 -28.77
CA ASN A 453 26.43 45.23 -29.62
C ASN A 453 26.52 45.83 -31.01
N THR A 454 26.48 45.04 -32.08
CA THR A 454 26.51 45.56 -33.46
C THR A 454 25.16 45.39 -34.14
N ILE A 455 24.66 44.14 -34.15
CA ILE A 455 23.44 43.73 -34.83
C ILE A 455 22.42 43.04 -33.91
N GLY A 456 22.78 42.74 -32.66
CA GLY A 456 21.86 42.15 -31.68
C GLY A 456 20.64 43.04 -31.42
N TYR A 457 19.50 42.43 -31.10
CA TYR A 457 18.20 43.12 -31.04
C TYR A 457 17.32 42.61 -29.89
N ASN A 458 16.36 43.43 -29.46
CA ASN A 458 15.49 43.18 -28.30
C ASN A 458 16.25 42.87 -26.98
N ASN A 459 17.48 43.37 -26.81
CA ASN A 459 18.23 43.19 -25.57
C ASN A 459 17.94 44.33 -24.57
N VAL A 460 17.93 44.02 -23.27
CA VAL A 460 17.81 44.99 -22.18
C VAL A 460 19.06 44.91 -21.30
N ALA A 461 19.75 46.02 -21.11
CA ALA A 461 20.98 46.13 -20.31
C ALA A 461 20.87 47.35 -19.37
N VAL A 462 20.76 47.14 -18.07
CA VAL A 462 20.59 48.20 -17.07
C VAL A 462 21.60 48.04 -15.95
N GLY A 463 22.63 48.87 -15.94
CA GLY A 463 23.75 48.83 -14.99
C GLY A 463 25.10 49.02 -15.68
N THR A 464 26.12 49.37 -14.88
CA THR A 464 27.49 49.54 -15.39
C THR A 464 28.02 48.22 -15.96
N SER A 465 28.44 48.26 -17.22
CA SER A 465 28.92 47.10 -17.99
C SER A 465 27.96 45.92 -18.05
N ALA A 466 26.65 46.14 -17.89
CA ALA A 466 25.64 45.12 -18.17
C ALA A 466 25.68 44.73 -19.66
N LEU A 467 25.75 43.42 -19.95
CA LEU A 467 25.76 42.85 -21.31
C LEU A 467 26.86 43.44 -22.24
N ALA A 468 27.97 43.89 -21.67
CA ALA A 468 28.91 44.79 -22.35
C ALA A 468 29.56 44.20 -23.63
N SER A 469 29.88 42.89 -23.64
CA SER A 469 30.56 42.20 -24.75
C SER A 469 29.64 41.63 -25.83
N ASN A 470 28.31 41.80 -25.72
CA ASN A 470 27.36 41.21 -26.68
C ASN A 470 27.62 41.80 -28.05
N THR A 471 27.69 40.97 -29.11
CA THR A 471 27.89 41.44 -30.48
C THR A 471 26.67 41.16 -31.34
N THR A 472 26.18 39.91 -31.31
CA THR A 472 25.04 39.45 -32.11
C THR A 472 23.93 38.79 -31.29
N GLY A 473 24.12 38.56 -29.99
CA GLY A 473 23.10 37.96 -29.12
C GLY A 473 21.82 38.82 -29.06
N ALA A 474 20.67 38.17 -28.89
CA ALA A 474 19.35 38.78 -28.96
C ALA A 474 18.42 38.25 -27.86
N TYR A 475 17.40 39.04 -27.51
CA TYR A 475 16.42 38.73 -26.45
C TYR A 475 17.05 38.49 -25.06
N ASN A 476 18.23 39.04 -24.77
CA ASN A 476 18.85 38.92 -23.45
C ASN A 476 18.43 40.07 -22.53
N VAL A 477 18.23 39.79 -21.25
CA VAL A 477 17.97 40.78 -20.20
C VAL A 477 19.12 40.74 -19.18
N ALA A 478 19.74 41.87 -18.91
CA ALA A 478 20.87 42.03 -18.01
C ALA A 478 20.66 43.27 -17.11
N VAL A 479 20.41 43.08 -15.82
CA VAL A 479 20.10 44.16 -14.87
C VAL A 479 21.00 44.03 -13.65
N GLY A 480 22.03 44.88 -13.54
CA GLY A 480 23.00 44.87 -12.46
C GLY A 480 24.41 45.28 -12.92
N TYR A 481 25.31 45.48 -11.95
CA TYR A 481 26.73 45.64 -12.24
C TYR A 481 27.30 44.33 -12.82
N THR A 482 27.92 44.42 -14.01
CA THR A 482 28.50 43.27 -14.76
C THR A 482 27.56 42.05 -14.90
N ALA A 483 26.24 42.27 -14.97
CA ALA A 483 25.29 41.22 -15.33
C ALA A 483 25.52 40.80 -16.79
N LEU A 484 25.68 39.48 -17.03
CA LEU A 484 25.86 38.88 -18.36
C LEU A 484 26.99 39.51 -19.21
N ALA A 485 28.04 40.03 -18.56
CA ALA A 485 28.98 40.94 -19.21
C ALA A 485 29.79 40.32 -20.37
N ALA A 486 30.11 39.02 -20.31
CA ALA A 486 30.93 38.31 -21.31
C ALA A 486 30.13 37.65 -22.46
N ASN A 487 28.81 37.78 -22.50
CA ASN A 487 27.99 37.21 -23.58
C ASN A 487 28.39 37.82 -24.90
N THR A 488 28.60 37.01 -25.94
CA THR A 488 28.91 37.49 -27.29
C THR A 488 27.75 37.19 -28.23
N ILE A 489 27.29 35.92 -28.23
CA ILE A 489 26.28 35.41 -29.15
C ILE A 489 25.11 34.67 -28.47
N GLY A 490 25.18 34.41 -27.16
CA GLY A 490 24.12 33.73 -26.41
C GLY A 490 22.78 34.49 -26.47
N ILE A 491 21.66 33.75 -26.39
CA ILE A 491 20.30 34.25 -26.63
C ILE A 491 19.31 33.83 -25.53
N TYR A 492 18.24 34.61 -25.36
CA TYR A 492 17.16 34.33 -24.39
C TYR A 492 17.64 34.16 -22.93
N ASN A 493 18.76 34.77 -22.55
CA ASN A 493 19.25 34.72 -21.17
C ASN A 493 18.69 35.88 -20.33
N VAL A 494 18.37 35.61 -19.07
CA VAL A 494 17.94 36.62 -18.09
C VAL A 494 18.95 36.65 -16.94
N ALA A 495 19.58 37.78 -16.67
CA ALA A 495 20.57 37.99 -15.63
C ALA A 495 20.21 39.23 -14.81
N VAL A 496 19.77 39.06 -13.56
CA VAL A 496 19.32 40.15 -12.68
C VAL A 496 20.04 40.07 -11.34
N GLY A 497 21.06 40.91 -11.16
CA GLY A 497 21.92 40.93 -9.98
C GLY A 497 23.37 41.30 -10.32
N VAL A 498 24.16 41.59 -9.29
CA VAL A 498 25.60 41.84 -9.45
C VAL A 498 26.30 40.56 -9.88
N SER A 499 26.99 40.61 -11.02
CA SER A 499 27.71 39.49 -11.64
C SER A 499 26.86 38.23 -11.86
N ALA A 500 25.54 38.38 -12.03
CA ALA A 500 24.68 37.29 -12.48
C ALA A 500 25.08 36.86 -13.90
N LEU A 501 25.27 35.55 -14.12
CA LEU A 501 25.62 34.94 -15.42
C LEU A 501 26.86 35.56 -16.11
N ASN A 502 27.81 36.08 -15.32
CA ASN A 502 28.88 36.99 -15.78
C ASN A 502 29.71 36.46 -16.97
N VAL A 503 30.16 35.19 -16.93
CA VAL A 503 31.11 34.62 -17.91
C VAL A 503 30.45 33.85 -19.06
N ASN A 504 29.13 33.88 -19.19
CA ASN A 504 28.40 33.16 -20.24
C ASN A 504 28.71 33.76 -21.61
N THR A 505 29.36 33.00 -22.49
CA THR A 505 29.74 33.48 -23.83
C THR A 505 28.72 33.07 -24.89
N MET A 506 28.26 31.81 -24.83
CA MET A 506 27.42 31.16 -25.85
C MET A 506 26.17 30.49 -25.27
N GLY A 507 26.09 30.27 -23.96
CA GLY A 507 24.93 29.62 -23.33
C GLY A 507 23.63 30.39 -23.58
N ALA A 508 22.51 29.67 -23.61
CA ALA A 508 21.20 30.18 -24.00
C ALA A 508 20.07 29.63 -23.10
N TYR A 509 18.96 30.37 -23.04
CA TYR A 509 17.79 30.06 -22.20
C TYR A 509 18.09 29.96 -20.69
N ASN A 510 19.17 30.58 -20.21
CA ASN A 510 19.49 30.56 -18.78
C ASN A 510 18.83 31.73 -18.04
N VAL A 511 18.34 31.46 -16.82
CA VAL A 511 17.81 32.47 -15.89
C VAL A 511 18.71 32.53 -14.66
N ALA A 512 19.21 33.72 -14.33
CA ALA A 512 20.12 33.97 -13.22
C ALA A 512 19.67 35.22 -12.45
N VAL A 513 19.09 35.06 -11.27
CA VAL A 513 18.54 36.16 -10.46
C VAL A 513 19.14 36.12 -9.05
N GLY A 514 20.04 37.06 -8.75
CA GLY A 514 20.74 37.15 -7.47
C GLY A 514 22.21 37.54 -7.61
N TYR A 515 22.87 37.78 -6.48
CA TYR A 515 24.31 38.04 -6.42
C TYR A 515 25.09 36.77 -6.84
N THR A 516 25.89 36.88 -7.91
CA THR A 516 26.69 35.78 -8.48
C THR A 516 25.92 34.49 -8.81
N ALA A 517 24.62 34.59 -9.08
CA ALA A 517 23.81 33.48 -9.59
C ALA A 517 24.37 33.02 -10.95
N LEU A 518 24.61 31.70 -11.09
CA LEU A 518 25.11 31.06 -12.32
C LEU A 518 26.41 31.69 -12.89
N ALA A 519 27.25 32.27 -12.02
CA ALA A 519 28.32 33.18 -12.43
C ALA A 519 29.45 32.54 -13.26
N ALA A 520 29.68 31.23 -13.14
CA ALA A 520 30.73 30.49 -13.87
C ALA A 520 30.28 29.84 -15.20
N ASN A 521 29.00 29.97 -15.58
CA ASN A 521 28.47 29.30 -16.77
C ASN A 521 29.08 29.88 -18.03
N THR A 522 29.66 29.06 -18.90
CA THR A 522 30.27 29.49 -20.17
C THR A 522 29.37 29.14 -21.35
N THR A 523 28.94 27.87 -21.42
CA THR A 523 28.15 27.32 -22.53
C THR A 523 26.93 26.50 -22.10
N GLY A 524 26.71 26.27 -20.80
CA GLY A 524 25.53 25.56 -20.30
C GLY A 524 24.22 26.25 -20.70
N THR A 525 23.16 25.46 -20.91
CA THR A 525 21.87 25.92 -21.47
C THR A 525 20.68 25.49 -20.60
N GLY A 526 19.63 26.32 -20.58
CA GLY A 526 18.37 25.99 -19.94
C GLY A 526 18.42 25.91 -18.40
N ASN A 527 19.45 26.46 -17.77
CA ASN A 527 19.58 26.44 -16.31
C ASN A 527 18.82 27.61 -15.66
N VAL A 528 18.22 27.37 -14.50
CA VAL A 528 17.52 28.37 -13.69
C VAL A 528 18.23 28.50 -12.34
N ALA A 529 18.70 29.69 -11.98
CA ALA A 529 19.42 30.00 -10.76
C ALA A 529 18.84 31.26 -10.10
N VAL A 530 18.11 31.11 -9.00
CA VAL A 530 17.41 32.21 -8.32
C VAL A 530 17.81 32.23 -6.84
N GLY A 531 18.77 33.08 -6.49
CA GLY A 531 19.28 33.22 -5.13
C GLY A 531 20.72 33.76 -5.08
N TYR A 532 21.16 34.13 -3.87
CA TYR A 532 22.56 34.41 -3.58
C TYR A 532 23.41 33.14 -3.85
N GLU A 533 24.43 33.23 -4.70
CA GLU A 533 25.33 32.10 -5.08
C GLU A 533 24.62 30.83 -5.62
N ALA A 534 23.38 30.94 -6.08
CA ALA A 534 22.66 29.82 -6.68
C ALA A 534 23.39 29.32 -7.94
N LEU A 535 23.66 28.00 -8.01
CA LEU A 535 24.32 27.32 -9.14
C LEU A 535 25.66 27.96 -9.58
N THR A 536 26.37 28.63 -8.67
CA THR A 536 27.44 29.57 -9.04
C THR A 536 28.63 28.92 -9.77
N ALA A 537 28.93 27.64 -9.50
CA ALA A 537 30.06 26.91 -10.08
C ALA A 537 29.78 26.19 -11.42
N ASN A 538 28.55 26.23 -11.93
CA ASN A 538 28.18 25.49 -13.14
C ASN A 538 28.87 26.07 -14.36
N THR A 539 29.64 25.27 -15.10
CA THR A 539 30.37 25.72 -16.29
C THR A 539 29.65 25.30 -17.57
N ILE A 540 29.27 24.03 -17.65
CA ILE A 540 28.68 23.39 -18.84
C ILE A 540 27.43 22.55 -18.55
N GLY A 541 27.06 22.34 -17.28
CA GLY A 541 25.85 21.59 -16.93
C GLY A 541 24.58 22.23 -17.51
N VAL A 542 23.56 21.41 -17.80
CA VAL A 542 22.33 21.81 -18.51
C VAL A 542 21.08 21.42 -17.72
N TYR A 543 19.99 22.17 -17.96
CA TYR A 543 18.65 21.92 -17.39
C TYR A 543 18.57 21.84 -15.86
N ASN A 544 19.56 22.38 -15.15
CA ASN A 544 19.54 22.42 -13.69
C ASN A 544 18.65 23.58 -13.17
N VAL A 545 17.85 23.32 -12.15
CA VAL A 545 17.05 24.32 -11.42
C VAL A 545 17.61 24.49 -10.01
N ALA A 546 17.89 25.72 -9.60
CA ALA A 546 18.51 26.07 -8.33
C ALA A 546 17.84 27.34 -7.76
N ILE A 547 16.86 27.17 -6.86
CA ILE A 547 16.06 28.26 -6.29
C ILE A 547 16.28 28.30 -4.78
N GLY A 548 17.02 29.30 -4.31
CA GLY A 548 17.43 29.46 -2.91
C GLY A 548 18.88 29.88 -2.78
N ALA A 549 19.23 30.51 -1.65
CA ALA A 549 20.62 30.88 -1.38
C ALA A 549 21.51 29.63 -1.30
N SER A 550 22.60 29.61 -2.07
CA SER A 550 23.53 28.49 -2.23
C SER A 550 22.90 27.16 -2.64
N ALA A 551 21.72 27.18 -3.28
CA ALA A 551 21.15 26.00 -3.92
C ALA A 551 22.07 25.52 -5.04
N LEU A 552 22.36 24.21 -5.09
CA LEU A 552 23.17 23.55 -6.11
C LEU A 552 24.56 24.20 -6.35
N LYS A 553 25.12 24.86 -5.31
CA LYS A 553 26.26 25.78 -5.43
C LYS A 553 27.51 25.17 -6.09
N ALA A 554 27.83 23.91 -5.78
CA ALA A 554 29.05 23.24 -6.24
C ALA A 554 28.95 22.55 -7.61
N ASN A 555 27.78 22.55 -8.27
CA ASN A 555 27.57 21.77 -9.49
C ASN A 555 28.40 22.35 -10.62
N THR A 556 29.25 21.55 -11.26
CA THR A 556 30.12 21.99 -12.36
C THR A 556 29.61 21.48 -13.70
N THR A 557 29.27 20.18 -13.77
CA THR A 557 28.84 19.50 -15.01
C THR A 557 27.63 18.60 -14.83
N GLY A 558 27.05 18.48 -13.62
CA GLY A 558 25.84 17.70 -13.40
C GLY A 558 24.64 18.25 -14.18
N VAL A 559 23.69 17.39 -14.55
CA VAL A 559 22.54 17.71 -15.41
C VAL A 559 21.21 17.27 -14.79
N ASP A 560 20.13 17.94 -15.20
CA ASP A 560 18.74 17.59 -14.86
C ASP A 560 18.47 17.54 -13.34
N ASN A 561 19.23 18.30 -12.53
CA ASN A 561 19.02 18.39 -11.09
C ASN A 561 18.06 19.53 -10.72
N VAL A 562 17.19 19.30 -9.75
CA VAL A 562 16.25 20.29 -9.21
C VAL A 562 16.55 20.52 -7.73
N ALA A 563 16.95 21.75 -7.36
CA ALA A 563 17.28 22.16 -6.01
C ALA A 563 16.45 23.39 -5.62
N VAL A 564 15.52 23.25 -4.68
CA VAL A 564 14.61 24.32 -4.24
C VAL A 564 14.65 24.43 -2.72
N GLY A 565 15.45 25.37 -2.21
CA GLY A 565 15.68 25.61 -0.79
C GLY A 565 17.08 26.16 -0.51
N ASN A 566 17.28 26.79 0.65
CA ASN A 566 18.62 27.18 1.08
C ASN A 566 19.47 25.92 1.32
N LEU A 567 20.66 25.90 0.72
CA LEU A 567 21.61 24.78 0.73
C LEU A 567 21.06 23.45 0.20
N ALA A 568 19.95 23.47 -0.55
CA ALA A 568 19.45 22.30 -1.26
C ALA A 568 20.50 21.80 -2.28
N LEU A 569 20.86 20.52 -2.22
CA LEU A 569 21.82 19.85 -3.11
C LEU A 569 23.19 20.56 -3.23
N ALA A 570 23.61 21.30 -2.20
CA ALA A 570 24.69 22.29 -2.30
C ALA A 570 26.08 21.71 -2.65
N ALA A 571 26.37 20.46 -2.26
CA ALA A 571 27.66 19.80 -2.50
C ALA A 571 27.76 19.03 -3.84
N ASN A 572 26.70 18.97 -4.64
CA ASN A 572 26.68 18.16 -5.87
C ASN A 572 27.67 18.73 -6.87
N THR A 573 28.56 17.92 -7.42
CA THR A 573 29.53 18.36 -8.42
C THR A 573 29.17 17.84 -9.81
N ILE A 574 28.88 16.54 -9.90
CA ILE A 574 28.64 15.79 -11.13
C ILE A 574 27.43 14.83 -11.07
N GLY A 575 26.70 14.78 -9.95
CA GLY A 575 25.49 13.97 -9.83
C GLY A 575 24.36 14.51 -10.73
N ASN A 576 23.49 13.61 -11.20
CA ASN A 576 22.46 13.87 -12.21
C ASN A 576 21.08 13.37 -11.77
N ASN A 577 20.02 13.97 -12.32
CA ASN A 577 18.61 13.58 -12.07
C ASN A 577 18.20 13.63 -10.59
N ASN A 578 18.86 14.41 -9.75
CA ASN A 578 18.52 14.52 -8.34
C ASN A 578 17.48 15.63 -8.09
N VAL A 579 16.50 15.35 -7.24
CA VAL A 579 15.47 16.31 -6.80
C VAL A 579 15.64 16.59 -5.31
N ALA A 580 15.77 17.85 -4.94
CA ALA A 580 16.04 18.31 -3.58
C ALA A 580 15.18 19.55 -3.24
N VAL A 581 14.08 19.36 -2.52
CA VAL A 581 13.12 20.42 -2.19
C VAL A 581 13.01 20.57 -0.67
N GLY A 582 13.63 21.61 -0.12
CA GLY A 582 13.66 21.90 1.30
C GLY A 582 14.98 22.52 1.77
N TYR A 583 14.97 23.09 2.97
CA TYR A 583 16.21 23.51 3.65
C TYR A 583 17.14 22.31 3.84
N THR A 584 18.38 22.42 3.36
CA THR A 584 19.42 21.36 3.37
C THR A 584 18.98 19.98 2.83
N ALA A 585 17.93 19.91 2.00
CA ALA A 585 17.56 18.68 1.31
C ALA A 585 18.72 18.20 0.43
N LEU A 586 19.11 16.92 0.56
CA LEU A 586 20.19 16.27 -0.19
C LEU A 586 21.55 17.02 -0.15
N SER A 587 21.79 17.84 0.88
CA SER A 587 22.88 18.83 0.87
C SER A 587 24.29 18.27 0.72
N GLY A 588 24.54 17.05 1.21
CA GLY A 588 25.85 16.39 1.17
C GLY A 588 26.17 15.63 -0.12
N ASN A 589 25.22 15.50 -1.05
CA ASN A 589 25.38 14.64 -2.22
C ASN A 589 26.46 15.21 -3.13
N THR A 590 27.49 14.43 -3.46
CA THR A 590 28.60 14.88 -4.31
C THR A 590 28.48 14.30 -5.71
N THR A 591 28.24 12.99 -5.81
CA THR A 591 28.16 12.25 -7.09
C THR A 591 26.97 11.30 -7.20
N GLY A 592 26.14 11.16 -6.16
CA GLY A 592 24.94 10.33 -6.22
C GLY A 592 23.94 10.81 -7.27
N THR A 593 23.15 9.90 -7.83
CA THR A 593 22.23 10.13 -8.95
C THR A 593 20.82 9.62 -8.65
N SER A 594 19.82 10.18 -9.34
CA SER A 594 18.42 9.74 -9.27
C SER A 594 17.77 9.83 -7.88
N ASN A 595 18.37 10.55 -6.93
CA ASN A 595 17.83 10.65 -5.57
C ASN A 595 16.73 11.72 -5.49
N VAL A 596 15.66 11.42 -4.77
CA VAL A 596 14.55 12.36 -4.49
C VAL A 596 14.54 12.67 -3.00
N ALA A 597 14.60 13.95 -2.64
CA ALA A 597 14.64 14.45 -1.27
C ALA A 597 13.68 15.64 -1.11
N VAL A 598 12.57 15.45 -0.39
CA VAL A 598 11.53 16.48 -0.22
C VAL A 598 11.24 16.67 1.27
N GLY A 599 11.73 17.75 1.86
CA GLY A 599 11.59 18.09 3.27
C GLY A 599 12.85 18.70 3.88
N TYR A 600 12.72 19.25 5.08
CA TYR A 600 13.85 19.76 5.87
C TYR A 600 14.86 18.63 6.14
N ALA A 601 16.10 18.81 5.71
CA ALA A 601 17.22 17.86 5.85
C ALA A 601 16.91 16.41 5.37
N ALA A 602 15.96 16.25 4.45
CA ALA A 602 15.68 14.96 3.83
C ALA A 602 16.92 14.49 3.06
N LEU A 603 17.37 13.25 3.30
CA LEU A 603 18.53 12.62 2.64
C LEU A 603 19.85 13.43 2.73
N SER A 604 19.96 14.34 3.71
CA SER A 604 21.02 15.37 3.75
C SER A 604 22.45 14.83 3.86
N GLY A 605 22.63 13.64 4.42
CA GLY A 605 23.93 12.96 4.58
C GLY A 605 24.38 12.14 3.38
N ASN A 606 23.56 11.98 2.33
CA ASN A 606 23.91 11.16 1.17
C ASN A 606 25.11 11.76 0.47
N THR A 607 26.13 10.95 0.17
CA THR A 607 27.32 11.42 -0.56
C THR A 607 27.36 10.80 -1.94
N THR A 608 27.22 9.47 -2.03
CA THR A 608 27.31 8.70 -3.27
C THR A 608 26.17 7.69 -3.47
N GLY A 609 25.23 7.55 -2.52
CA GLY A 609 24.07 6.67 -2.67
C GLY A 609 23.19 7.07 -3.87
N ILE A 610 22.49 6.10 -4.46
CA ILE A 610 21.70 6.25 -5.69
C ILE A 610 20.26 5.72 -5.52
N ASP A 611 19.35 6.24 -6.32
CA ASP A 611 17.96 5.80 -6.44
C ASP A 611 17.16 5.80 -5.11
N ASN A 612 17.57 6.62 -4.14
CA ASN A 612 16.86 6.75 -2.86
C ASN A 612 15.74 7.81 -2.94
N VAL A 613 14.61 7.55 -2.28
CA VAL A 613 13.46 8.46 -2.16
C VAL A 613 13.23 8.80 -0.69
N ALA A 614 13.35 10.07 -0.31
CA ALA A 614 13.15 10.57 1.03
C ALA A 614 12.14 11.73 1.04
N VAL A 615 10.98 11.55 1.66
CA VAL A 615 9.90 12.55 1.70
C VAL A 615 9.45 12.76 3.13
N GLY A 616 9.90 13.84 3.75
CA GLY A 616 9.55 14.21 5.13
C GLY A 616 10.68 14.94 5.86
N TYR A 617 10.34 15.53 7.01
CA TYR A 617 11.31 16.13 7.93
C TYR A 617 12.31 15.06 8.41
N VAL A 618 13.59 15.22 8.08
CA VAL A 618 14.71 14.36 8.50
C VAL A 618 14.48 12.88 8.08
N ALA A 619 13.80 12.66 6.95
CA ALA A 619 13.69 11.34 6.34
C ALA A 619 15.04 10.90 5.75
N LEU A 620 15.47 9.66 6.01
CA LEU A 620 16.70 9.05 5.50
C LEU A 620 17.99 9.88 5.72
N THR A 621 18.03 10.71 6.77
CA THR A 621 19.01 11.79 6.91
C THR A 621 20.47 11.32 6.99
N ALA A 622 20.74 10.13 7.53
CA ALA A 622 22.08 9.60 7.77
C ALA A 622 22.63 8.70 6.65
N ASN A 623 21.86 8.46 5.57
CA ASN A 623 22.28 7.59 4.49
C ASN A 623 23.48 8.20 3.81
N THR A 624 24.60 7.50 3.69
CA THR A 624 25.80 8.01 3.01
C THR A 624 25.98 7.32 1.66
N ILE A 625 25.87 5.99 1.65
CA ILE A 625 26.15 5.12 0.50
C ILE A 625 25.02 4.14 0.17
N GLY A 626 23.99 4.01 1.03
CA GLY A 626 22.87 3.09 0.80
C GLY A 626 22.07 3.46 -0.46
N THR A 627 21.44 2.47 -1.08
CA THR A 627 20.79 2.57 -2.40
C THR A 627 19.38 2.03 -2.39
N SER A 628 18.54 2.51 -3.32
CA SER A 628 17.18 2.00 -3.55
C SER A 628 16.22 2.09 -2.35
N ASN A 629 16.54 2.90 -1.34
CA ASN A 629 15.72 3.01 -0.14
C ASN A 629 14.57 4.01 -0.34
N VAL A 630 13.37 3.69 0.15
CA VAL A 630 12.20 4.57 0.17
C VAL A 630 11.85 4.94 1.62
N ALA A 631 11.76 6.23 1.92
CA ALA A 631 11.55 6.77 3.26
C ALA A 631 10.53 7.93 3.23
N VAL A 632 9.26 7.64 3.48
CA VAL A 632 8.15 8.61 3.41
C VAL A 632 7.56 8.81 4.80
N GLY A 633 7.89 9.93 5.45
CA GLY A 633 7.41 10.31 6.77
C GLY A 633 8.45 11.05 7.61
N ARG A 634 8.01 11.76 8.66
CA ARG A 634 8.92 12.40 9.63
C ARG A 634 9.84 11.34 10.24
N SER A 635 11.15 11.51 10.06
CA SER A 635 12.18 10.60 10.60
C SER A 635 12.01 9.13 10.17
N ALA A 636 11.39 8.87 9.01
CA ALA A 636 11.40 7.54 8.40
C ALA A 636 12.83 7.16 8.01
N LEU A 637 13.26 5.93 8.35
CA LEU A 637 14.57 5.36 8.00
C LEU A 637 15.79 6.23 8.39
N ALA A 638 15.64 7.06 9.43
CA ALA A 638 16.50 8.22 9.66
C ALA A 638 17.98 7.89 9.89
N THR A 639 18.32 6.79 10.57
CA THR A 639 19.71 6.41 10.88
C THR A 639 20.38 5.47 9.88
N ASN A 640 19.70 5.11 8.77
CA ASN A 640 20.27 4.18 7.80
C ASN A 640 21.54 4.78 7.22
N THR A 641 22.68 4.09 7.24
CA THR A 641 23.95 4.60 6.71
C THR A 641 24.31 3.93 5.39
N ALA A 642 24.14 2.60 5.34
CA ALA A 642 24.52 1.76 4.21
C ALA A 642 23.53 0.62 3.89
N GLY A 643 22.39 0.50 4.60
CA GLY A 643 21.34 -0.46 4.26
C GLY A 643 20.72 -0.17 2.89
N ILE A 644 20.24 -1.21 2.22
CA ILE A 644 19.73 -1.16 0.83
C ILE A 644 18.32 -1.76 0.71
N ASP A 645 17.59 -1.34 -0.31
CA ASP A 645 16.29 -1.91 -0.70
C ASP A 645 15.24 -1.93 0.45
N ASN A 646 15.32 -0.98 1.39
CA ASN A 646 14.35 -0.83 2.48
C ASN A 646 13.22 0.13 2.10
N VAL A 647 11.98 -0.19 2.51
CA VAL A 647 10.79 0.66 2.33
C VAL A 647 10.23 1.05 3.69
N ALA A 648 10.22 2.33 4.02
CA ALA A 648 9.73 2.90 5.27
C ALA A 648 8.68 3.99 5.01
N VAL A 649 7.40 3.70 5.26
CA VAL A 649 6.28 4.62 5.00
C VAL A 649 5.50 4.85 6.29
N GLY A 650 5.76 5.97 6.95
CA GLY A 650 5.16 6.34 8.23
C GLY A 650 6.12 7.17 9.09
N ALA A 651 5.58 7.97 10.01
CA ALA A 651 6.44 8.70 10.94
C ALA A 651 7.20 7.72 11.85
N SER A 652 8.52 7.88 11.89
CA SER A 652 9.47 7.00 12.60
C SER A 652 9.37 5.51 12.22
N ALA A 653 8.89 5.17 11.02
CA ALA A 653 9.00 3.82 10.46
C ALA A 653 10.48 3.47 10.21
N LEU A 654 10.90 2.27 10.61
CA LEU A 654 12.26 1.72 10.44
C LEU A 654 13.40 2.68 10.90
N ALA A 655 13.11 3.51 11.90
CA ALA A 655 13.91 4.70 12.19
C ALA A 655 15.34 4.43 12.67
N ALA A 656 15.58 3.30 13.35
CA ALA A 656 16.88 2.90 13.91
C ALA A 656 17.74 2.00 13.00
N ASN A 657 17.30 1.73 11.76
CA ASN A 657 18.07 0.88 10.83
C ASN A 657 19.41 1.53 10.55
N THR A 658 20.49 0.75 10.51
CA THR A 658 21.83 1.24 10.16
C THR A 658 22.33 0.54 8.90
N THR A 659 22.26 -0.80 8.90
CA THR A 659 22.72 -1.65 7.79
C THR A 659 21.77 -2.79 7.43
N GLY A 660 20.59 -2.90 8.05
CA GLY A 660 19.57 -3.87 7.64
C GLY A 660 19.10 -3.62 6.21
N ALA A 661 18.68 -4.67 5.50
CA ALA A 661 18.30 -4.63 4.09
C ALA A 661 17.01 -5.42 3.80
N TYR A 662 16.35 -5.11 2.69
CA TYR A 662 15.10 -5.76 2.23
C TYR A 662 13.93 -5.67 3.23
N ASN A 663 13.94 -4.70 4.16
CA ASN A 663 12.87 -4.55 5.14
C ASN A 663 11.75 -3.64 4.61
N ILE A 664 10.49 -4.03 4.83
CA ILE A 664 9.30 -3.23 4.54
C ILE A 664 8.66 -2.82 5.87
N ALA A 665 8.41 -1.53 6.08
CA ALA A 665 7.87 -0.94 7.29
C ALA A 665 6.82 0.14 6.94
N VAL A 666 5.54 -0.19 7.02
CA VAL A 666 4.42 0.69 6.64
C VAL A 666 3.50 0.92 7.84
N GLY A 667 3.59 2.09 8.45
CA GLY A 667 2.81 2.48 9.63
C GLY A 667 3.59 3.36 10.60
N TYR A 668 2.88 3.96 11.56
CA TYR A 668 3.52 4.71 12.65
C TYR A 668 4.38 3.78 13.52
N THR A 669 5.67 4.09 13.62
CA THR A 669 6.69 3.30 14.32
C THR A 669 6.71 1.81 13.98
N ALA A 670 6.32 1.43 12.75
CA ALA A 670 6.51 0.08 12.25
C ALA A 670 8.02 -0.25 12.17
N LEU A 671 8.44 -1.40 12.69
CA LEU A 671 9.83 -1.89 12.69
C LEU A 671 10.87 -0.88 13.24
N ALA A 672 10.45 0.02 14.14
CA ALA A 672 11.21 1.24 14.46
C ALA A 672 12.60 1.00 15.08
N ALA A 673 12.80 -0.08 15.83
CA ALA A 673 14.05 -0.40 16.53
C ALA A 673 15.04 -1.28 15.75
N ASN A 674 14.71 -1.72 14.53
CA ASN A 674 15.54 -2.64 13.76
C ASN A 674 16.86 -1.97 13.41
N THR A 675 18.00 -2.60 13.71
CA THR A 675 19.33 -2.05 13.41
C THR A 675 19.97 -2.79 12.24
N THR A 676 20.00 -4.12 12.33
CA THR A 676 20.66 -5.01 11.35
C THR A 676 19.78 -6.18 10.87
N GLY A 677 18.56 -6.35 11.38
CA GLY A 677 17.62 -7.36 10.89
C GLY A 677 17.27 -7.13 9.41
N TYR A 678 16.98 -8.20 8.68
CA TYR A 678 16.78 -8.18 7.23
C TYR A 678 15.56 -8.99 6.78
N SER A 679 15.04 -8.66 5.60
CA SER A 679 13.87 -9.32 4.99
C SER A 679 12.61 -9.37 5.89
N ASN A 680 12.45 -8.41 6.80
CA ASN A 680 11.24 -8.31 7.62
C ASN A 680 10.16 -7.47 6.93
N VAL A 681 8.89 -7.83 7.11
CA VAL A 681 7.72 -7.08 6.63
C VAL A 681 6.87 -6.66 7.83
N ALA A 682 6.67 -5.38 8.04
CA ALA A 682 5.90 -4.81 9.13
C ALA A 682 4.86 -3.80 8.60
N VAL A 683 3.58 -4.14 8.61
CA VAL A 683 2.49 -3.32 8.05
C VAL A 683 1.41 -3.11 9.10
N GLY A 684 1.41 -1.94 9.75
CA GLY A 684 0.47 -1.58 10.80
C GLY A 684 1.03 -0.59 11.81
N TYR A 685 0.15 -0.01 12.62
CA TYR A 685 0.56 0.78 13.79
C TYR A 685 1.33 -0.12 14.77
N THR A 686 2.55 0.27 15.14
CA THR A 686 3.47 -0.48 16.02
C THR A 686 3.69 -1.97 15.65
N ALA A 687 3.54 -2.34 14.38
CA ALA A 687 3.90 -3.68 13.91
C ALA A 687 5.42 -3.91 14.04
N LEU A 688 5.82 -5.04 14.64
CA LEU A 688 7.22 -5.47 14.82
C LEU A 688 8.15 -4.41 15.46
N ALA A 689 7.59 -3.52 16.29
CA ALA A 689 8.21 -2.23 16.62
C ALA A 689 9.58 -2.30 17.34
N VAL A 690 9.81 -3.34 18.18
CA VAL A 690 11.04 -3.47 18.98
C VAL A 690 12.05 -4.51 18.46
N ASN A 691 11.85 -5.05 17.25
CA ASN A 691 12.79 -5.98 16.64
C ASN A 691 14.12 -5.27 16.41
N THR A 692 15.25 -5.86 16.83
CA THR A 692 16.58 -5.25 16.66
C THR A 692 17.39 -6.00 15.60
N THR A 693 17.46 -7.33 15.72
CA THR A 693 18.27 -8.20 14.85
C THR A 693 17.53 -9.38 14.24
N GLY A 694 16.26 -9.60 14.60
CA GLY A 694 15.45 -10.68 14.01
C GLY A 694 15.24 -10.50 12.51
N ALA A 695 15.15 -11.59 11.77
CA ALA A 695 15.06 -11.63 10.31
C ALA A 695 13.93 -12.53 9.81
N GLY A 696 13.47 -12.28 8.57
CA GLY A 696 12.45 -13.10 7.91
C GLY A 696 11.03 -13.00 8.49
N ASN A 697 10.78 -12.10 9.45
CA ASN A 697 9.49 -11.99 10.11
C ASN A 697 8.47 -11.22 9.26
N VAL A 698 7.21 -11.66 9.25
CA VAL A 698 6.07 -10.97 8.63
C VAL A 698 5.07 -10.58 9.71
N ALA A 699 4.74 -9.29 9.82
CA ALA A 699 3.88 -8.71 10.84
C ALA A 699 2.88 -7.73 10.20
N ILE A 700 1.64 -8.17 9.96
CA ILE A 700 0.61 -7.40 9.26
C ILE A 700 -0.61 -7.22 10.18
N GLY A 701 -0.80 -6.01 10.69
CA GLY A 701 -1.86 -5.65 11.63
C GLY A 701 -1.36 -4.73 12.75
N THR A 702 -2.28 -4.03 13.41
CA THR A 702 -1.96 -3.22 14.59
C THR A 702 -1.35 -4.08 15.68
N SER A 703 -0.14 -3.72 16.12
CA SER A 703 0.66 -4.44 17.12
C SER A 703 0.89 -5.93 16.83
N ALA A 704 0.85 -6.33 15.55
CA ALA A 704 1.31 -7.66 15.15
C ALA A 704 2.81 -7.83 15.49
N LEU A 705 3.16 -8.92 16.18
CA LEU A 705 4.53 -9.27 16.59
C LEU A 705 5.28 -8.14 17.33
N ALA A 706 4.56 -7.25 18.02
CA ALA A 706 5.07 -5.96 18.46
C ALA A 706 6.27 -6.01 19.43
N ALA A 707 6.37 -7.07 20.25
CA ALA A 707 7.41 -7.25 21.27
C ALA A 707 8.64 -8.07 20.81
N ASN A 708 8.68 -8.56 19.57
CA ASN A 708 9.79 -9.42 19.12
C ASN A 708 11.07 -8.62 19.09
N THR A 709 12.16 -9.15 19.66
CA THR A 709 13.47 -8.49 19.67
C THR A 709 14.46 -9.20 18.76
N THR A 710 14.51 -10.53 18.83
CA THR A 710 15.50 -11.35 18.11
C THR A 710 14.94 -12.65 17.51
N GLY A 711 13.63 -12.90 17.60
CA GLY A 711 12.98 -14.05 16.96
C GLY A 711 13.00 -13.94 15.42
N ASN A 712 13.05 -15.08 14.75
CA ASN A 712 13.17 -15.20 13.30
C ASN A 712 12.01 -15.98 12.69
N ASP A 713 11.74 -15.73 11.40
CA ASP A 713 10.86 -16.54 10.55
C ASP A 713 9.42 -16.68 11.08
N ASN A 714 8.96 -15.73 11.91
CA ASN A 714 7.59 -15.71 12.43
C ASN A 714 6.64 -14.97 11.47
N VAL A 715 5.43 -15.50 11.29
CA VAL A 715 4.35 -14.87 10.51
C VAL A 715 3.21 -14.50 11.45
N ALA A 716 2.85 -13.23 11.51
CA ALA A 716 1.78 -12.67 12.35
C ALA A 716 0.87 -11.78 11.49
N VAL A 717 -0.35 -12.25 11.19
CA VAL A 717 -1.30 -11.56 10.31
C VAL A 717 -2.65 -11.41 11.03
N GLY A 718 -2.89 -10.22 11.58
CA GLY A 718 -4.06 -9.89 12.40
C GLY A 718 -3.72 -8.87 13.48
N SER A 719 -4.72 -8.16 14.00
CA SER A 719 -4.49 -7.25 15.13
C SER A 719 -4.05 -8.06 16.35
N SER A 720 -2.96 -7.64 17.00
CA SER A 720 -2.35 -8.31 18.15
C SER A 720 -1.97 -9.78 17.94
N ALA A 721 -1.81 -10.24 16.69
CA ALA A 721 -1.29 -11.57 16.41
C ALA A 721 0.16 -11.70 16.92
N LEU A 722 0.46 -12.75 17.69
CA LEU A 722 1.78 -13.04 18.27
C LEU A 722 2.41 -11.86 19.06
N ALA A 723 1.59 -10.97 19.63
CA ALA A 723 2.00 -9.62 20.04
C ALA A 723 3.12 -9.57 21.10
N VAL A 724 3.20 -10.53 22.02
CA VAL A 724 4.15 -10.53 23.15
C VAL A 724 5.36 -11.46 22.97
N SER A 725 5.53 -12.06 21.78
CA SER A 725 6.71 -12.91 21.53
C SER A 725 7.96 -12.07 21.51
N THR A 726 9.03 -12.54 22.17
CA THR A 726 10.30 -11.81 22.28
C THR A 726 11.42 -12.52 21.51
N THR A 727 11.46 -13.85 21.61
CA THR A 727 12.52 -14.70 21.03
C THR A 727 11.97 -15.98 20.37
N GLY A 728 10.66 -16.06 20.13
CA GLY A 728 10.05 -17.19 19.44
C GLY A 728 10.53 -17.32 17.99
N VAL A 729 10.60 -18.54 17.46
CA VAL A 729 11.05 -18.83 16.10
C VAL A 729 10.02 -19.70 15.37
N GLY A 730 9.84 -19.46 14.07
CA GLY A 730 9.05 -20.33 13.17
C GLY A 730 7.54 -20.36 13.44
N ASN A 731 7.01 -19.44 14.25
CA ASN A 731 5.58 -19.43 14.60
C ASN A 731 4.73 -18.78 13.49
N VAL A 732 3.57 -19.36 13.19
CA VAL A 732 2.56 -18.80 12.27
C VAL A 732 1.30 -18.46 13.06
N ALA A 733 0.85 -17.20 13.01
CA ALA A 733 -0.29 -16.67 13.72
C ALA A 733 -1.16 -15.82 12.78
N ILE A 734 -2.25 -16.39 12.25
CA ILE A 734 -3.13 -15.77 11.26
C ILE A 734 -4.53 -15.63 11.85
N GLY A 735 -4.90 -14.42 12.25
CA GLY A 735 -6.16 -14.08 12.92
C GLY A 735 -5.95 -13.05 14.04
N THR A 736 -6.98 -12.26 14.32
CA THR A 736 -6.95 -11.32 15.46
C THR A 736 -6.72 -12.09 16.77
N SER A 737 -5.70 -11.66 17.51
CA SER A 737 -5.21 -12.28 18.74
C SER A 737 -4.88 -13.78 18.64
N ALA A 738 -4.55 -14.29 17.45
CA ALA A 738 -3.95 -15.61 17.29
C ALA A 738 -2.57 -15.64 17.98
N LEU A 739 -2.30 -16.69 18.76
CA LEU A 739 -1.03 -16.92 19.46
C LEU A 739 -0.58 -15.74 20.37
N ALA A 740 -1.52 -14.91 20.85
CA ALA A 740 -1.23 -13.58 21.37
C ALA A 740 -0.39 -13.52 22.65
N ALA A 741 -0.40 -14.57 23.48
CA ALA A 741 0.37 -14.64 24.74
C ALA A 741 1.76 -15.30 24.60
N ASN A 742 2.15 -15.75 23.41
CA ASN A 742 3.34 -16.60 23.23
C ASN A 742 4.62 -15.80 23.39
N THR A 743 5.37 -16.04 24.45
CA THR A 743 6.61 -15.31 24.75
C THR A 743 7.81 -15.96 24.08
N THR A 744 7.98 -17.28 24.26
CA THR A 744 9.16 -18.03 23.78
C THR A 744 8.84 -19.41 23.20
N GLY A 745 7.57 -19.75 22.95
CA GLY A 745 7.23 -20.96 22.22
C GLY A 745 7.63 -20.87 20.74
N ASN A 746 8.01 -22.00 20.15
CA ASN A 746 8.49 -22.13 18.77
C ASN A 746 7.62 -23.09 17.95
N ASP A 747 7.68 -22.94 16.63
CA ASP A 747 7.13 -23.89 15.65
C ASP A 747 5.61 -24.12 15.80
N ASN A 748 4.88 -23.16 16.39
CA ASN A 748 3.43 -23.22 16.55
C ASN A 748 2.71 -22.62 15.34
N VAL A 749 1.63 -23.27 14.89
CA VAL A 749 0.73 -22.77 13.84
C VAL A 749 -0.63 -22.48 14.44
N ALA A 750 -1.09 -21.24 14.36
CA ALA A 750 -2.36 -20.75 14.89
C ALA A 750 -3.12 -19.98 13.80
N VAL A 751 -4.20 -20.56 13.27
CA VAL A 751 -4.99 -19.98 12.16
C VAL A 751 -6.46 -19.89 12.57
N GLY A 752 -6.90 -18.70 12.94
CA GLY A 752 -8.26 -18.41 13.41
C GLY A 752 -8.30 -17.34 14.49
N TYR A 753 -9.49 -16.78 14.73
CA TYR A 753 -9.72 -15.86 15.85
C TYR A 753 -9.48 -16.58 17.19
N LEU A 754 -8.61 -16.02 18.03
CA LEU A 754 -8.15 -16.60 19.30
C LEU A 754 -7.62 -18.06 19.20
N ALA A 755 -7.14 -18.49 18.03
CA ALA A 755 -6.43 -19.76 17.92
C ALA A 755 -5.15 -19.72 18.78
N LEU A 756 -4.97 -20.73 19.64
CA LEU A 756 -3.78 -20.91 20.51
C LEU A 756 -3.46 -19.68 21.39
N ALA A 757 -4.46 -18.85 21.72
CA ALA A 757 -4.25 -17.49 22.23
C ALA A 757 -3.51 -17.40 23.57
N ALA A 758 -3.71 -18.36 24.48
CA ALA A 758 -3.09 -18.37 25.81
C ALA A 758 -1.70 -19.03 25.88
N ASN A 759 -1.16 -19.53 24.76
CA ASN A 759 0.12 -20.26 24.75
C ASN A 759 1.23 -19.31 25.15
N THR A 760 2.08 -19.68 26.11
CA THR A 760 3.22 -18.88 26.55
C THR A 760 4.54 -19.51 26.10
N THR A 761 4.69 -20.81 26.34
CA THR A 761 5.93 -21.57 26.07
C THR A 761 5.71 -22.92 25.39
N GLY A 762 4.47 -23.34 25.13
CA GLY A 762 4.17 -24.56 24.36
C GLY A 762 4.76 -24.50 22.95
N ILE A 763 5.16 -25.65 22.40
CA ILE A 763 5.89 -25.78 21.12
C ILE A 763 5.24 -26.80 20.19
N ASN A 764 5.48 -26.68 18.88
CA ASN A 764 5.01 -27.62 17.84
C ASN A 764 3.48 -27.84 17.83
N ASN A 765 2.67 -26.90 18.34
CA ASN A 765 1.21 -27.04 18.32
C ASN A 765 0.61 -26.51 17.02
N VAL A 766 -0.38 -27.20 16.47
CA VAL A 766 -1.16 -26.79 15.29
C VAL A 766 -2.61 -26.57 15.70
N ALA A 767 -3.10 -25.33 15.60
CA ALA A 767 -4.44 -24.91 15.97
C ALA A 767 -5.11 -24.17 14.79
N VAL A 768 -6.06 -24.80 14.12
CA VAL A 768 -6.73 -24.27 12.91
C VAL A 768 -8.24 -24.25 13.13
N GLY A 769 -8.78 -23.07 13.44
CA GLY A 769 -10.20 -22.86 13.71
C GLY A 769 -10.47 -21.75 14.73
N TYR A 770 -11.73 -21.35 14.85
CA TYR A 770 -12.20 -20.43 15.89
C TYR A 770 -11.94 -21.05 17.28
N THR A 771 -11.17 -20.36 18.12
CA THR A 771 -10.79 -20.79 19.49
C THR A 771 -10.17 -22.20 19.59
N ALA A 772 -9.56 -22.72 18.51
CA ALA A 772 -8.81 -23.98 18.58
C ALA A 772 -7.61 -23.83 19.54
N LEU A 773 -7.43 -24.80 20.44
CA LEU A 773 -6.40 -24.81 21.51
C LEU A 773 -6.35 -23.54 22.41
N ALA A 774 -7.43 -22.76 22.50
CA ALA A 774 -7.38 -21.38 23.00
C ALA A 774 -6.79 -21.21 24.41
N MET A 775 -7.00 -22.17 25.32
CA MET A 775 -6.51 -22.12 26.71
C MET A 775 -5.13 -22.75 26.93
N ASN A 776 -4.48 -23.29 25.90
CA ASN A 776 -3.21 -23.99 26.05
C ASN A 776 -2.14 -23.03 26.52
N THR A 777 -1.39 -23.33 27.58
CA THR A 777 -0.34 -22.45 28.11
C THR A 777 1.04 -23.03 27.83
N THR A 778 1.25 -24.30 28.18
CA THR A 778 2.55 -24.98 28.04
C THR A 778 2.46 -26.34 27.34
N GLY A 779 1.27 -26.80 26.96
CA GLY A 779 1.10 -28.06 26.22
C GLY A 779 1.81 -28.01 24.87
N ALA A 780 2.36 -29.15 24.42
CA ALA A 780 3.20 -29.25 23.23
C ALA A 780 2.77 -30.39 22.29
N ALA A 781 3.14 -30.28 21.01
CA ALA A 781 2.88 -31.26 19.96
C ALA A 781 1.40 -31.61 19.73
N ASN A 782 0.46 -30.74 20.15
CA ASN A 782 -0.96 -30.97 19.93
C ASN A 782 -1.40 -30.50 18.54
N VAL A 783 -2.30 -31.25 17.89
CA VAL A 783 -2.98 -30.87 16.64
C VAL A 783 -4.47 -30.70 16.92
N ALA A 784 -5.05 -29.58 16.50
CA ALA A 784 -6.44 -29.20 16.75
C ALA A 784 -7.01 -28.48 15.52
N ILE A 785 -7.83 -29.17 14.73
CA ILE A 785 -8.35 -28.68 13.45
C ILE A 785 -9.89 -28.71 13.48
N GLY A 786 -10.49 -27.53 13.63
CA GLY A 786 -11.94 -27.34 13.74
C GLY A 786 -12.29 -26.30 14.80
N SER A 787 -13.53 -25.80 14.77
CA SER A 787 -14.02 -24.88 15.80
C SER A 787 -14.01 -25.54 17.18
N SER A 788 -13.48 -24.83 18.18
CA SER A 788 -13.43 -25.25 19.59
C SER A 788 -12.72 -26.60 19.87
N THR A 789 -11.84 -27.05 18.98
CA THR A 789 -11.01 -28.26 19.19
C THR A 789 -9.98 -28.04 20.29
N LEU A 790 -9.88 -28.97 21.25
CA LEU A 790 -9.02 -28.87 22.45
C LEU A 790 -9.13 -27.51 23.20
N ALA A 791 -10.29 -26.84 23.14
CA ALA A 791 -10.42 -25.47 23.62
C ALA A 791 -10.04 -25.27 25.10
N ALA A 792 -10.25 -26.29 25.94
CA ALA A 792 -9.90 -26.27 27.36
C ALA A 792 -8.49 -26.80 27.71
N ASN A 793 -7.69 -27.24 26.73
CA ASN A 793 -6.36 -27.82 27.00
C ASN A 793 -5.47 -26.77 27.64
N THR A 794 -4.74 -27.10 28.70
CA THR A 794 -3.81 -26.17 29.36
C THR A 794 -2.38 -26.70 29.26
N THR A 795 -2.19 -27.97 29.61
CA THR A 795 -0.86 -28.62 29.69
C THR A 795 -0.82 -30.03 29.09
N GLY A 796 -1.91 -30.48 28.45
CA GLY A 796 -1.91 -31.77 27.74
C GLY A 796 -1.00 -31.74 26.51
N ASN A 797 -0.33 -32.86 26.21
CA ASN A 797 0.63 -33.00 25.12
C ASN A 797 0.21 -34.10 24.14
N ASP A 798 0.75 -34.05 22.92
CA ASP A 798 0.69 -35.13 21.92
C ASP A 798 -0.75 -35.53 21.49
N ASN A 799 -1.74 -34.67 21.73
CA ASN A 799 -3.14 -34.94 21.37
C ASN A 799 -3.43 -34.50 19.92
N VAL A 800 -4.21 -35.28 19.18
CA VAL A 800 -4.65 -34.98 17.82
C VAL A 800 -6.18 -34.93 17.75
N ALA A 801 -6.77 -33.77 17.50
CA ALA A 801 -8.21 -33.59 17.32
C ALA A 801 -8.56 -32.95 15.97
N VAL A 802 -9.51 -33.54 15.26
CA VAL A 802 -9.97 -33.06 13.94
C VAL A 802 -11.49 -33.19 13.85
N GLY A 803 -12.19 -32.07 13.72
CA GLY A 803 -13.66 -31.98 13.72
C GLY A 803 -14.20 -31.10 14.84
N ALA A 804 -15.38 -30.50 14.65
CA ALA A 804 -15.92 -29.53 15.59
C ALA A 804 -16.07 -30.10 17.03
N SER A 805 -15.56 -29.35 18.00
CA SER A 805 -15.54 -29.71 19.43
C SER A 805 -14.93 -31.09 19.77
N ALA A 806 -14.08 -31.65 18.89
CA ALA A 806 -13.31 -32.85 19.20
C ALA A 806 -12.33 -32.56 20.36
N LEU A 807 -12.29 -33.47 21.35
CA LEU A 807 -11.50 -33.36 22.59
C LEU A 807 -11.69 -32.03 23.39
N ALA A 808 -12.82 -31.31 23.20
CA ALA A 808 -12.97 -29.92 23.64
C ALA A 808 -12.74 -29.67 25.14
N ALA A 809 -13.10 -30.61 26.01
CA ALA A 809 -12.97 -30.49 27.47
C ALA A 809 -11.62 -30.97 28.04
N ASN A 810 -10.69 -31.44 27.21
CA ASN A 810 -9.39 -31.96 27.68
C ASN A 810 -8.61 -30.85 28.34
N THR A 811 -8.15 -31.04 29.58
CA THR A 811 -7.33 -30.04 30.29
C THR A 811 -5.87 -30.49 30.35
N THR A 812 -5.63 -31.73 30.80
CA THR A 812 -4.28 -32.30 30.98
C THR A 812 -4.14 -33.74 30.46
N GLY A 813 -5.15 -34.29 29.79
CA GLY A 813 -5.03 -35.59 29.11
C GLY A 813 -3.99 -35.55 27.99
N ILE A 814 -3.29 -36.67 27.76
CA ILE A 814 -2.16 -36.76 26.83
C ILE A 814 -2.34 -37.89 25.80
N SER A 815 -1.71 -37.74 24.64
CA SER A 815 -1.62 -38.79 23.60
C SER A 815 -2.97 -39.31 23.09
N ASN A 816 -4.03 -38.50 23.16
CA ASN A 816 -5.36 -38.87 22.65
C ASN A 816 -5.52 -38.51 21.16
N ILE A 817 -6.18 -39.37 20.38
CA ILE A 817 -6.58 -39.12 19.00
C ILE A 817 -8.11 -39.01 18.94
N ALA A 818 -8.66 -37.94 18.37
CA ALA A 818 -10.10 -37.65 18.26
C ALA A 818 -10.45 -37.10 16.87
N VAL A 819 -10.76 -37.98 15.92
CA VAL A 819 -11.07 -37.62 14.52
C VAL A 819 -12.57 -37.83 14.24
N GLY A 820 -13.33 -36.75 14.33
CA GLY A 820 -14.77 -36.70 14.15
C GLY A 820 -15.41 -35.59 14.98
N SER A 821 -16.55 -35.06 14.54
CA SER A 821 -17.31 -34.10 15.35
C SER A 821 -17.73 -34.73 16.68
N LEU A 822 -17.56 -34.00 17.78
CA LEU A 822 -17.82 -34.45 19.17
C LEU A 822 -17.05 -35.70 19.63
N ALA A 823 -16.10 -36.22 18.85
CA ALA A 823 -15.28 -37.36 19.24
C ALA A 823 -14.51 -37.06 20.55
N LEU A 824 -14.66 -37.96 21.54
CA LEU A 824 -13.99 -37.89 22.85
C LEU A 824 -14.14 -36.51 23.55
N SER A 825 -15.25 -35.81 23.31
CA SER A 825 -15.38 -34.37 23.58
C SER A 825 -15.43 -33.97 25.06
N VAL A 826 -15.86 -34.86 25.97
CA VAL A 826 -15.92 -34.59 27.43
C VAL A 826 -14.73 -35.13 28.23
N ASN A 827 -13.72 -35.68 27.55
CA ASN A 827 -12.49 -36.16 28.21
C ASN A 827 -11.77 -35.01 28.87
N THR A 828 -11.46 -35.12 30.16
CA THR A 828 -10.73 -34.06 30.90
C THR A 828 -9.30 -34.47 31.20
N VAL A 829 -9.11 -35.71 31.68
CA VAL A 829 -7.80 -36.23 32.14
C VAL A 829 -7.41 -37.57 31.53
N GLY A 830 -8.31 -38.25 30.81
CA GLY A 830 -7.99 -39.54 30.16
C GLY A 830 -6.89 -39.39 29.10
N GLY A 831 -6.06 -40.42 28.94
CA GLY A 831 -4.93 -40.44 28.01
C GLY A 831 -4.87 -41.72 27.18
N SER A 832 -4.04 -41.69 26.13
CA SER A 832 -3.82 -42.82 25.20
C SER A 832 -5.07 -43.33 24.47
N ASN A 833 -6.18 -42.59 24.45
CA ASN A 833 -7.41 -43.03 23.79
C ASN A 833 -7.39 -42.70 22.28
N VAL A 834 -7.99 -43.56 21.46
CA VAL A 834 -8.16 -43.35 20.00
C VAL A 834 -9.64 -43.39 19.65
N ALA A 835 -10.22 -42.26 19.28
CA ALA A 835 -11.61 -42.09 18.88
C ALA A 835 -11.68 -41.60 17.42
N ILE A 836 -12.18 -42.43 16.51
CA ILE A 836 -12.27 -42.11 15.07
C ILE A 836 -13.70 -42.39 14.58
N GLY A 837 -14.47 -41.32 14.42
CA GLY A 837 -15.89 -41.36 14.06
C GLY A 837 -16.69 -40.24 14.72
N TYR A 838 -17.84 -39.91 14.14
CA TYR A 838 -18.81 -39.01 14.77
C TYR A 838 -19.27 -39.60 16.11
N GLU A 839 -19.15 -38.81 17.19
CA GLU A 839 -19.47 -39.20 18.58
C GLU A 839 -18.77 -40.48 19.07
N ALA A 840 -17.65 -40.90 18.44
CA ALA A 840 -16.83 -41.98 18.95
C ALA A 840 -16.28 -41.63 20.34
N LEU A 841 -16.45 -42.54 21.30
CA LEU A 841 -16.00 -42.40 22.70
C LEU A 841 -16.49 -41.10 23.41
N MET A 842 -17.62 -40.53 22.97
CA MET A 842 -18.05 -39.16 23.33
C MET A 842 -18.09 -38.87 24.83
N LEU A 843 -18.58 -39.81 25.66
CA LEU A 843 -18.84 -39.58 27.09
C LEU A 843 -17.66 -39.95 28.02
N ASN A 844 -16.49 -40.29 27.48
CA ASN A 844 -15.34 -40.69 28.28
C ASN A 844 -14.74 -39.48 28.99
N THR A 845 -14.73 -39.49 30.32
CA THR A 845 -14.21 -38.39 31.14
C THR A 845 -12.77 -38.65 31.61
N THR A 846 -12.50 -39.88 32.07
CA THR A 846 -11.22 -40.27 32.67
C THR A 846 -10.70 -41.65 32.25
N GLY A 847 -11.43 -42.40 31.41
CA GLY A 847 -10.95 -43.69 30.89
C GLY A 847 -9.71 -43.52 30.01
N THR A 848 -8.82 -44.52 30.02
CA THR A 848 -7.54 -44.53 29.30
C THR A 848 -7.41 -45.75 28.39
N ASP A 849 -6.51 -45.63 27.40
CA ASP A 849 -6.08 -46.74 26.54
C ASP A 849 -7.22 -47.41 25.74
N ASN A 850 -8.34 -46.70 25.53
CA ASN A 850 -9.47 -47.19 24.75
C ASN A 850 -9.33 -46.86 23.26
N VAL A 851 -9.68 -47.81 22.39
CA VAL A 851 -9.76 -47.63 20.93
C VAL A 851 -11.21 -47.74 20.49
N ALA A 852 -11.73 -46.74 19.79
CA ALA A 852 -13.10 -46.60 19.32
C ALA A 852 -13.12 -46.09 17.88
N ILE A 853 -13.32 -46.98 16.90
CA ILE A 853 -13.26 -46.66 15.47
C ILE A 853 -14.61 -47.01 14.83
N GLY A 854 -15.44 -45.99 14.60
CA GLY A 854 -16.77 -46.11 14.01
C GLY A 854 -17.76 -45.09 14.57
N TYR A 855 -18.87 -44.89 13.85
CA TYR A 855 -20.01 -44.12 14.33
C TYR A 855 -20.56 -44.71 15.64
N LEU A 856 -20.64 -43.88 16.69
CA LEU A 856 -21.06 -44.29 18.05
C LEU A 856 -20.29 -45.50 18.64
N ALA A 857 -19.06 -45.75 18.19
CA ALA A 857 -18.21 -46.77 18.80
C ALA A 857 -17.89 -46.36 20.24
N LEU A 858 -18.13 -47.27 21.20
CA LEU A 858 -17.83 -47.10 22.63
C LEU A 858 -18.42 -45.81 23.26
N VAL A 859 -19.52 -45.27 22.71
CA VAL A 859 -20.03 -43.92 23.00
C VAL A 859 -20.37 -43.66 24.49
N ALA A 860 -20.87 -44.67 25.21
CA ALA A 860 -21.30 -44.54 26.61
C ALA A 860 -20.18 -44.73 27.66
N ASN A 861 -18.94 -44.99 27.23
CA ASN A 861 -17.84 -45.27 28.16
C ASN A 861 -17.49 -44.01 28.93
N THR A 862 -17.53 -44.05 30.26
CA THR A 862 -17.17 -42.91 31.12
C THR A 862 -15.80 -43.10 31.75
N THR A 863 -15.55 -44.29 32.33
CA THR A 863 -14.32 -44.62 33.04
C THR A 863 -13.76 -46.01 32.74
N GLY A 864 -14.35 -46.77 31.79
CA GLY A 864 -13.77 -48.04 31.34
C GLY A 864 -12.41 -47.85 30.66
N VAL A 865 -11.53 -48.85 30.75
CA VAL A 865 -10.14 -48.78 30.27
C VAL A 865 -9.76 -49.97 29.40
N CYS A 866 -8.75 -49.79 28.55
CA CYS A 866 -8.17 -50.84 27.69
C CYS A 866 -9.18 -51.54 26.76
N ASN A 867 -10.31 -50.90 26.43
CA ASN A 867 -11.32 -51.49 25.53
C ASN A 867 -11.00 -51.19 24.06
N VAL A 868 -11.26 -52.14 23.17
CA VAL A 868 -11.15 -51.98 21.72
C VAL A 868 -12.52 -52.18 21.08
N ALA A 869 -13.00 -51.19 20.32
CA ALA A 869 -14.30 -51.17 19.66
C ALA A 869 -14.13 -50.69 18.21
N VAL A 870 -14.14 -51.61 17.25
CA VAL A 870 -13.92 -51.33 15.82
C VAL A 870 -15.15 -51.75 15.01
N GLY A 871 -15.95 -50.77 14.61
CA GLY A 871 -17.22 -50.94 13.91
C GLY A 871 -18.27 -49.94 14.39
N SER A 872 -19.21 -49.59 13.51
CA SER A 872 -20.39 -48.80 13.91
C SER A 872 -21.14 -49.51 15.04
N THR A 873 -21.45 -48.76 16.09
CA THR A 873 -22.10 -49.20 17.34
C THR A 873 -21.47 -50.43 18.02
N ALA A 874 -20.17 -50.69 17.80
CA ALA A 874 -19.41 -51.67 18.58
C ALA A 874 -19.26 -51.19 20.03
N LEU A 875 -19.52 -52.09 21.00
CA LEU A 875 -19.37 -51.86 22.45
C LEU A 875 -20.11 -50.61 23.00
N ALA A 876 -21.19 -50.18 22.32
CA ALA A 876 -21.77 -48.85 22.49
C ALA A 876 -22.33 -48.55 23.90
N ALA A 877 -22.82 -49.57 24.63
CA ALA A 877 -23.40 -49.41 25.97
C ALA A 877 -22.41 -49.54 27.15
N ASN A 878 -21.12 -49.76 26.88
CA ASN A 878 -20.13 -50.00 27.92
C ASN A 878 -19.86 -48.73 28.71
N THR A 879 -20.07 -48.73 30.02
CA THR A 879 -19.86 -47.56 30.87
C THR A 879 -18.57 -47.67 31.67
N THR A 880 -18.35 -48.82 32.32
CA THR A 880 -17.20 -49.08 33.20
C THR A 880 -16.52 -50.43 32.97
N GLY A 881 -17.03 -51.29 32.07
CA GLY A 881 -16.36 -52.52 31.65
C GLY A 881 -14.98 -52.23 31.04
N TYR A 882 -14.03 -53.15 31.22
CA TYR A 882 -12.63 -52.97 30.85
C TYR A 882 -12.03 -54.22 30.17
N SER A 883 -10.96 -53.99 29.41
CA SER A 883 -10.22 -55.02 28.66
C SER A 883 -11.08 -55.85 27.69
N ASN A 884 -12.17 -55.27 27.15
CA ASN A 884 -13.00 -55.93 26.15
C ASN A 884 -12.54 -55.61 24.72
N VAL A 885 -12.66 -56.56 23.80
CA VAL A 885 -12.36 -56.40 22.37
C VAL A 885 -13.63 -56.69 21.56
N ALA A 886 -14.09 -55.72 20.78
CA ALA A 886 -15.30 -55.79 19.97
C ALA A 886 -14.99 -55.33 18.54
N VAL A 887 -14.96 -56.25 17.57
CA VAL A 887 -14.60 -55.97 16.18
C VAL A 887 -15.73 -56.44 15.26
N GLY A 888 -16.53 -55.50 14.77
CA GLY A 888 -17.66 -55.73 13.88
C GLY A 888 -18.89 -54.89 14.23
N TYR A 889 -19.79 -54.73 13.25
CA TYR A 889 -21.08 -54.06 13.46
C TYR A 889 -21.89 -54.77 14.57
N LEU A 890 -22.31 -54.01 15.58
CA LEU A 890 -23.01 -54.50 16.78
C LEU A 890 -22.26 -55.61 17.55
N ALA A 891 -20.92 -55.70 17.45
CA ALA A 891 -20.15 -56.57 18.33
C ALA A 891 -20.21 -56.06 19.78
N LEU A 892 -20.55 -56.95 20.72
CA LEU A 892 -20.60 -56.69 22.18
C LEU A 892 -21.45 -55.45 22.59
N ALA A 893 -22.43 -55.07 21.78
CA ALA A 893 -23.05 -53.74 21.82
C ALA A 893 -23.77 -53.39 23.14
N ALA A 894 -24.34 -54.37 23.84
CA ALA A 894 -25.09 -54.18 25.08
C ALA A 894 -24.28 -54.35 26.38
N ASN A 895 -22.96 -54.59 26.29
CA ASN A 895 -22.12 -54.80 27.48
C ASN A 895 -22.04 -53.52 28.28
N THR A 896 -22.36 -53.55 29.57
CA THR A 896 -22.33 -52.38 30.44
C THR A 896 -21.12 -52.43 31.37
N THR A 897 -20.91 -53.58 32.03
CA THR A 897 -19.85 -53.79 33.03
C THR A 897 -19.07 -55.09 32.87
N GLY A 898 -19.44 -55.98 31.92
CA GLY A 898 -18.67 -57.19 31.63
C GLY A 898 -17.23 -56.90 31.19
N THR A 899 -16.30 -57.81 31.47
CA THR A 899 -14.85 -57.60 31.32
C THR A 899 -14.18 -58.76 30.58
N TYR A 900 -13.00 -58.50 30.00
CA TYR A 900 -12.17 -59.51 29.30
C TYR A 900 -12.88 -60.27 28.17
N ASN A 901 -13.97 -59.74 27.61
CA ASN A 901 -14.69 -60.40 26.51
C ASN A 901 -14.03 -60.07 25.15
N VAL A 902 -13.93 -61.06 24.26
CA VAL A 902 -13.47 -60.91 22.89
C VAL A 902 -14.60 -61.27 21.94
N ALA A 903 -15.08 -60.32 21.13
CA ALA A 903 -16.20 -60.45 20.21
C ALA A 903 -15.78 -59.99 18.81
N VAL A 904 -15.42 -60.93 17.93
CA VAL A 904 -14.92 -60.64 16.58
C VAL A 904 -15.89 -61.20 15.54
N GLY A 905 -16.69 -60.31 14.95
CA GLY A 905 -17.70 -60.62 13.94
C GLY A 905 -18.98 -59.82 14.13
N ARG A 906 -19.78 -59.69 13.05
CA ARG A 906 -21.09 -59.01 13.12
C ARG A 906 -21.98 -59.69 14.16
N SER A 907 -22.44 -58.89 15.13
CA SER A 907 -23.31 -59.32 16.23
C SER A 907 -22.76 -60.51 17.07
N ALA A 908 -21.44 -60.63 17.19
CA ALA A 908 -20.83 -61.51 18.20
C ALA A 908 -21.07 -60.93 19.61
N LEU A 909 -21.45 -61.77 20.57
CA LEU A 909 -21.76 -61.41 21.97
C LEU A 909 -22.75 -60.24 22.16
N ALA A 910 -23.62 -59.97 21.17
CA ALA A 910 -24.28 -58.67 21.01
C ALA A 910 -25.13 -58.18 22.20
N VAL A 911 -25.74 -59.10 22.97
CA VAL A 911 -26.62 -58.79 24.12
C VAL A 911 -26.01 -59.10 25.49
N ASN A 912 -24.71 -59.40 25.55
CA ASN A 912 -24.01 -59.63 26.81
C ASN A 912 -24.01 -58.36 27.63
N THR A 913 -24.44 -58.39 28.89
CA THR A 913 -24.50 -57.21 29.76
C THR A 913 -23.39 -57.24 30.82
N THR A 914 -23.25 -58.38 31.50
CA THR A 914 -22.32 -58.56 32.62
C THR A 914 -21.45 -59.83 32.54
N GLY A 915 -21.69 -60.72 31.57
CA GLY A 915 -20.85 -61.91 31.36
C GLY A 915 -19.39 -61.52 31.06
N ALA A 916 -18.44 -62.31 31.55
CA ALA A 916 -17.01 -62.00 31.51
C ALA A 916 -16.16 -63.14 30.93
N SER A 917 -14.96 -62.81 30.45
CA SER A 917 -13.97 -63.76 29.92
C SER A 917 -14.47 -64.64 28.76
N ASN A 918 -15.49 -64.20 28.01
CA ASN A 918 -16.01 -64.94 26.87
C ASN A 918 -15.22 -64.63 25.59
N VAL A 919 -14.95 -65.63 24.77
CA VAL A 919 -14.34 -65.49 23.44
C VAL A 919 -15.36 -65.90 22.37
N ALA A 920 -15.67 -65.01 21.44
CA ALA A 920 -16.69 -65.18 20.42
C ALA A 920 -16.16 -64.70 19.05
N VAL A 921 -15.69 -65.64 18.23
CA VAL A 921 -15.05 -65.35 16.93
C VAL A 921 -15.87 -65.96 15.80
N GLY A 922 -16.65 -65.13 15.12
CA GLY A 922 -17.53 -65.53 14.03
C GLY A 922 -18.76 -64.62 13.90
N ARG A 923 -19.54 -64.79 12.83
CA ARG A 923 -20.85 -64.15 12.72
C ARG A 923 -21.81 -64.81 13.72
N SER A 924 -22.45 -63.99 14.57
CA SER A 924 -23.50 -64.43 15.51
C SER A 924 -23.07 -65.57 16.47
N THR A 925 -21.81 -65.58 16.89
CA THR A 925 -21.31 -66.42 18.00
C THR A 925 -21.79 -65.87 19.34
N LEU A 926 -22.21 -66.75 20.27
CA LEU A 926 -22.68 -66.36 21.62
C LEU A 926 -23.75 -65.24 21.59
N ALA A 927 -24.58 -65.19 20.53
CA ALA A 927 -25.32 -63.99 20.15
C ALA A 927 -26.43 -63.57 21.14
N VAL A 928 -26.93 -64.51 21.96
CA VAL A 928 -27.94 -64.27 23.01
C VAL A 928 -27.40 -64.41 24.43
N ASN A 929 -26.07 -64.48 24.60
CA ASN A 929 -25.45 -64.57 25.92
C ASN A 929 -25.68 -63.28 26.68
N THR A 930 -26.22 -63.35 27.90
CA THR A 930 -26.50 -62.18 28.73
C THR A 930 -25.54 -62.09 29.91
N THR A 931 -25.36 -63.20 30.64
CA THR A 931 -24.54 -63.29 31.85
C THR A 931 -23.58 -64.49 31.88
N GLY A 932 -23.68 -65.42 30.92
CA GLY A 932 -22.76 -66.54 30.79
C GLY A 932 -21.31 -66.07 30.68
N SER A 933 -20.38 -66.80 31.30
CA SER A 933 -18.97 -66.40 31.46
C SER A 933 -18.02 -67.57 31.17
N ASN A 934 -16.76 -67.25 30.86
CA ASN A 934 -15.70 -68.21 30.48
C ASN A 934 -16.00 -69.06 29.23
N ASN A 935 -16.98 -68.68 28.39
CA ASN A 935 -17.32 -69.47 27.20
C ASN A 935 -16.42 -69.13 26.00
N VAL A 936 -15.96 -70.14 25.28
CA VAL A 936 -15.20 -70.00 24.02
C VAL A 936 -16.05 -70.49 22.86
N ALA A 937 -16.31 -69.65 21.87
CA ALA A 937 -17.11 -69.95 20.68
C ALA A 937 -16.39 -69.44 19.41
N VAL A 938 -15.88 -70.35 18.59
CA VAL A 938 -15.11 -70.05 17.37
C VAL A 938 -15.72 -70.76 16.17
N GLY A 939 -16.19 -69.98 15.19
CA GLY A 939 -16.93 -70.46 14.02
C GLY A 939 -18.35 -69.90 13.96
N ALA A 940 -18.90 -69.72 12.75
CA ALA A 940 -20.21 -69.09 12.59
C ALA A 940 -21.31 -69.83 13.37
N SER A 941 -22.11 -69.08 14.15
CA SER A 941 -23.16 -69.60 15.03
C SER A 941 -22.72 -70.68 16.05
N ALA A 942 -21.44 -70.76 16.40
CA ALA A 942 -21.01 -71.54 17.57
C ALA A 942 -21.62 -70.96 18.86
N LEU A 943 -22.12 -71.84 19.74
CA LEU A 943 -22.79 -71.50 21.01
C LEU A 943 -23.93 -70.47 20.89
N ALA A 944 -24.60 -70.38 19.73
CA ALA A 944 -25.46 -69.25 19.38
C ALA A 944 -26.67 -69.01 20.31
N ALA A 945 -27.18 -70.05 20.98
CA ALA A 945 -28.34 -69.97 21.90
C ALA A 945 -27.97 -69.81 23.39
N ASN A 946 -26.69 -69.74 23.75
CA ASN A 946 -26.26 -69.70 25.15
C ASN A 946 -26.70 -68.40 25.80
N THR A 947 -27.43 -68.48 26.91
CA THR A 947 -27.90 -67.30 27.66
C THR A 947 -27.10 -67.12 28.95
N THR A 948 -26.99 -68.20 29.74
CA THR A 948 -26.33 -68.19 31.06
C THR A 948 -25.41 -69.39 31.31
N GLY A 949 -25.22 -70.29 30.34
CA GLY A 949 -24.25 -71.39 30.45
C GLY A 949 -22.82 -70.86 30.62
N ILE A 950 -21.98 -71.61 31.34
CA ILE A 950 -20.61 -71.23 31.71
C ILE A 950 -19.58 -72.31 31.35
N ASP A 951 -18.32 -71.89 31.21
CA ASP A 951 -17.17 -72.79 31.01
C ASP A 951 -17.29 -73.72 29.78
N ASN A 952 -18.08 -73.35 28.77
CA ASN A 952 -18.25 -74.15 27.55
C ASN A 952 -17.22 -73.77 26.47
N VAL A 953 -16.71 -74.76 25.73
CA VAL A 953 -15.82 -74.58 24.57
C VAL A 953 -16.51 -75.13 23.32
N ALA A 954 -16.66 -74.32 22.28
CA ALA A 954 -17.27 -74.65 21.01
C ALA A 954 -16.39 -74.15 19.85
N VAL A 955 -15.72 -75.06 19.13
CA VAL A 955 -14.79 -74.75 18.03
C VAL A 955 -15.24 -75.50 16.78
N GLY A 956 -15.94 -74.78 15.90
CA GLY A 956 -16.57 -75.30 14.69
C GLY A 956 -17.86 -74.55 14.37
N ALA A 957 -18.21 -74.44 13.08
CA ALA A 957 -19.50 -73.86 12.70
C ALA A 957 -20.65 -74.71 13.28
N SER A 958 -21.61 -74.02 13.91
CA SER A 958 -22.73 -74.62 14.65
C SER A 958 -22.34 -75.65 15.73
N ALA A 959 -21.10 -75.62 16.24
CA ALA A 959 -20.72 -76.41 17.42
C ALA A 959 -21.51 -75.95 18.65
N LEU A 960 -22.12 -76.89 19.39
CA LEU A 960 -22.86 -76.66 20.63
C LEU A 960 -23.91 -75.54 20.52
N ALA A 961 -24.52 -75.38 19.34
CA ALA A 961 -25.30 -74.20 18.97
C ALA A 961 -26.59 -73.99 19.77
N ALA A 962 -27.23 -75.07 20.24
CA ALA A 962 -28.49 -75.03 20.99
C ALA A 962 -28.35 -74.93 22.51
N ASN A 963 -27.11 -74.86 23.05
CA ASN A 963 -26.88 -74.81 24.50
C ASN A 963 -27.48 -73.54 25.07
N THR A 964 -28.29 -73.64 26.12
CA THR A 964 -28.89 -72.47 26.78
C THR A 964 -28.26 -72.25 28.15
N THR A 965 -28.23 -73.32 28.97
CA THR A 965 -27.76 -73.30 30.37
C THR A 965 -26.77 -74.41 30.72
N GLY A 966 -26.52 -75.38 29.82
CA GLY A 966 -25.50 -76.41 30.02
C GLY A 966 -24.12 -75.80 30.27
N ALA A 967 -23.31 -76.46 31.10
CA ALA A 967 -22.02 -75.92 31.56
C ALA A 967 -20.89 -76.96 31.46
N GLY A 968 -19.66 -76.49 31.29
CA GLY A 968 -18.45 -77.32 31.24
C GLY A 968 -18.36 -78.25 30.02
N ASN A 969 -19.10 -77.97 28.95
CA ASN A 969 -19.08 -78.82 27.75
C ASN A 969 -17.96 -78.41 26.77
N VAL A 970 -17.31 -79.38 26.14
CA VAL A 970 -16.31 -79.18 25.08
C VAL A 970 -16.83 -79.77 23.78
N ALA A 971 -16.88 -78.98 22.71
CA ALA A 971 -17.38 -79.35 21.39
C ALA A 971 -16.43 -78.84 20.30
N VAL A 972 -15.64 -79.73 19.69
CA VAL A 972 -14.61 -79.39 18.69
C VAL A 972 -14.88 -80.16 17.41
N GLY A 973 -15.40 -79.47 16.40
CA GLY A 973 -15.80 -80.04 15.12
C GLY A 973 -17.06 -79.39 14.55
N TYR A 974 -17.30 -79.55 13.26
CA TYR A 974 -18.56 -79.11 12.63
C TYR A 974 -19.74 -79.87 13.24
N THR A 975 -20.74 -79.13 13.72
CA THR A 975 -21.94 -79.65 14.42
C THR A 975 -21.66 -80.63 15.58
N ALA A 976 -20.47 -80.57 16.20
CA ALA A 976 -20.21 -81.31 17.44
C ALA A 976 -21.17 -80.83 18.54
N LEU A 977 -21.80 -81.77 19.26
CA LEU A 977 -22.73 -81.52 20.36
C LEU A 977 -23.89 -80.53 20.05
N ALA A 978 -24.29 -80.42 18.77
CA ALA A 978 -25.04 -79.26 18.27
C ALA A 978 -26.40 -79.00 18.94
N VAL A 979 -27.14 -80.02 19.37
CA VAL A 979 -28.50 -79.90 19.94
C VAL A 979 -28.56 -79.96 21.47
N ASN A 980 -27.42 -79.94 22.16
CA ASN A 980 -27.36 -79.97 23.62
C ASN A 980 -27.97 -78.70 24.19
N THR A 981 -28.91 -78.81 25.12
CA THR A 981 -29.61 -77.65 25.71
C THR A 981 -29.19 -77.42 27.15
N ILE A 982 -29.22 -78.48 27.97
CA ILE A 982 -28.98 -78.46 29.43
C ILE A 982 -27.89 -79.45 29.85
N GLY A 983 -27.55 -80.45 29.02
CA GLY A 983 -26.50 -81.43 29.33
C GLY A 983 -25.17 -80.76 29.67
N GLY A 984 -24.45 -81.29 30.67
CA GLY A 984 -23.23 -80.69 31.21
C GLY A 984 -22.05 -81.66 31.25
N SER A 985 -20.84 -81.10 31.33
CA SER A 985 -19.57 -81.85 31.40
C SER A 985 -19.36 -82.87 30.26
N ASN A 986 -19.95 -82.64 29.08
CA ASN A 986 -19.75 -83.50 27.91
C ASN A 986 -18.52 -83.06 27.10
N VAL A 987 -17.77 -84.01 26.55
CA VAL A 987 -16.64 -83.77 25.63
C VAL A 987 -16.97 -84.41 24.29
N ALA A 988 -16.96 -83.63 23.20
CA ALA A 988 -17.26 -84.05 21.85
C ALA A 988 -16.19 -83.50 20.89
N VAL A 989 -15.33 -84.36 20.35
CA VAL A 989 -14.19 -83.99 19.49
C VAL A 989 -14.22 -84.82 18.22
N GLY A 990 -14.67 -84.21 17.12
CA GLY A 990 -14.86 -84.87 15.83
C GLY A 990 -16.02 -84.24 15.03
N TYR A 991 -16.11 -84.57 13.74
CA TYR A 991 -17.28 -84.22 12.94
C TYR A 991 -18.52 -84.96 13.48
N ALA A 992 -19.59 -84.20 13.74
CA ALA A 992 -20.87 -84.70 14.30
C ALA A 992 -20.75 -85.61 15.55
N ALA A 993 -19.65 -85.49 16.31
CA ALA A 993 -19.48 -86.17 17.59
C ALA A 993 -20.56 -85.72 18.59
N LEU A 994 -21.24 -86.68 19.23
CA LEU A 994 -22.31 -86.47 20.21
C LEU A 994 -23.45 -85.54 19.73
N ALA A 995 -23.68 -85.46 18.40
CA ALA A 995 -24.48 -84.40 17.79
C ALA A 995 -25.97 -84.37 18.20
N ALA A 996 -26.56 -85.50 18.61
CA ALA A 996 -27.97 -85.61 19.02
C ALA A 996 -28.24 -85.41 20.52
N ASN A 997 -27.21 -85.15 21.34
CA ASN A 997 -27.37 -85.06 22.80
C ASN A 997 -28.16 -83.83 23.18
N THR A 998 -29.19 -83.97 24.01
CA THR A 998 -30.02 -82.85 24.50
C THR A 998 -29.78 -82.58 25.98
N THR A 999 -29.83 -83.65 26.80
CA THR A 999 -29.73 -83.57 28.27
C THR A 999 -28.76 -84.57 28.89
N GLY A 1000 -28.20 -85.51 28.12
CA GLY A 1000 -27.16 -86.43 28.63
C GLY A 1000 -25.94 -85.69 29.15
N ALA A 1001 -25.33 -86.18 30.23
CA ALA A 1001 -24.24 -85.51 30.93
C ALA A 1001 -23.01 -86.41 31.14
N GLY A 1002 -21.83 -85.81 31.25
CA GLY A 1002 -20.58 -86.52 31.53
C GLY A 1002 -20.12 -87.48 30.42
N ASN A 1003 -20.63 -87.33 29.20
CA ASN A 1003 -20.24 -88.20 28.08
C ASN A 1003 -18.94 -87.71 27.43
N VAL A 1004 -18.08 -88.63 27.01
CA VAL A 1004 -16.86 -88.38 26.23
C VAL A 1004 -17.02 -89.04 24.86
N ALA A 1005 -16.87 -88.29 23.79
CA ALA A 1005 -16.99 -88.73 22.39
C ALA A 1005 -15.84 -88.14 21.57
N VAL A 1006 -14.86 -88.97 21.21
CA VAL A 1006 -13.64 -88.55 20.50
C VAL A 1006 -13.46 -89.41 19.25
N GLY A 1007 -13.78 -88.84 18.09
CA GLY A 1007 -13.77 -89.52 16.80
C GLY A 1007 -14.89 -89.02 15.88
N ASP A 1008 -14.76 -89.32 14.58
CA ASP A 1008 -15.82 -89.08 13.60
C ASP A 1008 -17.08 -89.86 13.99
N ILE A 1009 -18.21 -89.15 14.11
CA ILE A 1009 -19.54 -89.72 14.38
C ILE A 1009 -19.58 -90.54 15.70
N ALA A 1010 -18.61 -90.33 16.60
CA ALA A 1010 -18.57 -90.98 17.91
C ALA A 1010 -19.79 -90.57 18.75
N LEU A 1011 -20.47 -91.56 19.34
CA LEU A 1011 -21.66 -91.38 20.20
C LEU A 1011 -22.79 -90.53 19.57
N THR A 1012 -22.88 -90.46 18.23
CA THR A 1012 -23.65 -89.41 17.53
C THR A 1012 -25.15 -89.39 17.87
N ALA A 1013 -25.78 -90.57 18.09
CA ALA A 1013 -27.21 -90.71 18.30
C ALA A 1013 -27.66 -90.53 19.77
N ASN A 1014 -26.74 -90.28 20.70
CA ASN A 1014 -27.04 -90.24 22.12
C ASN A 1014 -27.85 -89.00 22.46
N THR A 1015 -29.04 -89.16 23.02
CA THR A 1015 -29.94 -88.05 23.36
C THR A 1015 -29.91 -87.73 24.85
N ILE A 1016 -30.03 -88.77 25.69
CA ILE A 1016 -30.19 -88.66 27.15
C ILE A 1016 -29.17 -89.55 27.91
N GLY A 1017 -28.57 -90.54 27.23
CA GLY A 1017 -27.57 -91.41 27.84
C GLY A 1017 -26.40 -90.63 28.48
N SER A 1018 -25.91 -91.08 29.63
CA SER A 1018 -24.96 -90.33 30.45
C SER A 1018 -23.77 -91.18 30.90
N SER A 1019 -22.66 -90.52 31.23
CA SER A 1019 -21.39 -91.14 31.65
C SER A 1019 -20.82 -92.16 30.65
N ASN A 1020 -21.11 -92.02 29.35
CA ASN A 1020 -20.55 -92.89 28.32
C ASN A 1020 -19.18 -92.37 27.83
N VAL A 1021 -18.26 -93.27 27.52
CA VAL A 1021 -16.95 -92.96 26.91
C VAL A 1021 -16.86 -93.65 25.56
N ALA A 1022 -16.70 -92.90 24.48
CA ALA A 1022 -16.60 -93.37 23.10
C ALA A 1022 -15.36 -92.74 22.45
N VAL A 1023 -14.33 -93.55 22.16
CA VAL A 1023 -13.05 -93.09 21.61
C VAL A 1023 -12.68 -93.95 20.40
N GLY A 1024 -12.87 -93.39 19.21
CA GLY A 1024 -12.71 -94.07 17.92
C GLY A 1024 -13.79 -93.66 16.91
N SER A 1025 -13.50 -93.84 15.62
CA SER A 1025 -14.49 -93.62 14.56
C SER A 1025 -15.71 -94.51 14.78
N SER A 1026 -16.90 -93.92 14.77
CA SER A 1026 -18.19 -94.60 14.99
C SER A 1026 -18.28 -95.44 16.27
N ALA A 1027 -17.43 -95.16 17.28
CA ALA A 1027 -17.53 -95.80 18.59
C ALA A 1027 -18.88 -95.42 19.25
N LEU A 1028 -19.61 -96.43 19.74
CA LEU A 1028 -20.91 -96.28 20.42
C LEU A 1028 -21.97 -95.46 19.63
N ALA A 1029 -21.87 -95.41 18.30
CA ALA A 1029 -22.57 -94.43 17.47
C ALA A 1029 -24.11 -94.46 17.56
N ALA A 1030 -24.72 -95.65 17.72
CA ALA A 1030 -26.18 -95.83 17.76
C ALA A 1030 -26.82 -95.69 19.15
N ASN A 1031 -26.02 -95.41 20.19
CA ASN A 1031 -26.52 -95.33 21.57
C ASN A 1031 -27.46 -94.14 21.71
N THR A 1032 -28.67 -94.34 22.23
CA THR A 1032 -29.67 -93.28 22.41
C THR A 1032 -29.85 -92.93 23.87
N THR A 1033 -30.03 -93.96 24.72
CA THR A 1033 -30.27 -93.82 26.17
C THR A 1033 -29.36 -94.69 27.05
N GLY A 1034 -28.59 -95.62 26.46
CA GLY A 1034 -27.60 -96.40 27.19
C GLY A 1034 -26.61 -95.52 27.95
N SER A 1035 -26.19 -95.95 29.14
CA SER A 1035 -25.42 -95.13 30.09
C SER A 1035 -24.34 -95.95 30.79
N ASN A 1036 -23.27 -95.27 31.23
CA ASN A 1036 -22.07 -95.87 31.83
C ASN A 1036 -21.34 -96.88 30.92
N ASN A 1037 -21.44 -96.74 29.59
CA ASN A 1037 -20.71 -97.61 28.66
C ASN A 1037 -19.34 -97.03 28.31
N ILE A 1038 -18.32 -97.88 28.16
CA ILE A 1038 -16.98 -97.53 27.67
C ILE A 1038 -16.77 -98.25 26.33
N ALA A 1039 -16.34 -97.52 25.30
CA ALA A 1039 -16.12 -97.99 23.94
C ALA A 1039 -14.85 -97.33 23.37
N VAL A 1040 -13.73 -98.04 23.36
CA VAL A 1040 -12.40 -97.54 22.97
C VAL A 1040 -11.86 -98.40 21.83
N GLY A 1041 -11.94 -97.88 20.60
CA GLY A 1041 -11.59 -98.57 19.37
C GLY A 1041 -12.54 -98.21 18.22
N SER A 1042 -12.10 -98.38 16.98
CA SER A 1042 -12.98 -98.18 15.82
C SER A 1042 -14.15 -99.16 15.88
N SER A 1043 -15.37 -98.62 15.74
CA SER A 1043 -16.62 -99.39 15.80
C SER A 1043 -16.81 -100.24 17.07
N ALA A 1044 -16.13 -99.89 18.18
CA ALA A 1044 -16.38 -100.53 19.47
C ALA A 1044 -17.82 -100.20 19.92
N LEU A 1045 -18.57 -101.23 20.34
CA LEU A 1045 -19.94 -101.13 20.85
C LEU A 1045 -20.92 -100.37 19.90
N ALA A 1046 -20.66 -100.37 18.59
CA ALA A 1046 -21.21 -99.40 17.65
C ALA A 1046 -22.74 -99.34 17.54
N VAL A 1047 -23.44 -100.48 17.68
CA VAL A 1047 -24.91 -100.56 17.51
C VAL A 1047 -25.69 -100.64 18.83
N ASN A 1048 -25.04 -100.46 19.98
CA ASN A 1048 -25.71 -100.43 21.28
C ASN A 1048 -26.69 -99.28 21.32
N THR A 1049 -27.97 -99.53 21.61
CA THR A 1049 -29.01 -98.50 21.65
C THR A 1049 -29.36 -98.12 23.09
N THR A 1050 -29.59 -99.14 23.93
CA THR A 1050 -30.07 -98.98 25.31
C THR A 1050 -29.26 -99.76 26.35
N GLY A 1051 -28.34 -100.65 25.94
CA GLY A 1051 -27.49 -101.41 26.87
C GLY A 1051 -26.64 -100.49 27.75
N THR A 1052 -26.35 -100.92 28.98
CA THR A 1052 -25.73 -100.12 30.04
C THR A 1052 -24.57 -100.85 30.72
N GLY A 1053 -23.60 -100.08 31.23
CA GLY A 1053 -22.48 -100.62 32.01
C GLY A 1053 -21.53 -101.53 31.23
N ASN A 1054 -21.54 -101.49 29.90
CA ASN A 1054 -20.66 -102.33 29.08
C ASN A 1054 -19.28 -101.66 28.90
N ILE A 1055 -18.20 -102.46 28.87
CA ILE A 1055 -16.84 -102.02 28.58
C ILE A 1055 -16.37 -102.75 27.32
N ALA A 1056 -15.98 -102.00 26.28
CA ALA A 1056 -15.49 -102.51 25.01
C ALA A 1056 -14.18 -101.79 24.65
N VAL A 1057 -13.05 -102.49 24.67
CA VAL A 1057 -11.71 -101.92 24.44
C VAL A 1057 -10.98 -102.77 23.41
N GLY A 1058 -10.96 -102.28 22.17
CA GLY A 1058 -10.43 -102.98 20.99
C GLY A 1058 -11.25 -102.66 19.74
N SER A 1059 -10.65 -102.81 18.56
CA SER A 1059 -11.41 -102.66 17.29
C SER A 1059 -12.51 -103.70 17.23
N SER A 1060 -13.74 -103.25 16.93
CA SER A 1060 -14.94 -104.09 16.87
C SER A 1060 -15.22 -104.93 18.13
N ALA A 1061 -14.70 -104.52 19.30
CA ALA A 1061 -15.07 -105.14 20.57
C ALA A 1061 -16.56 -104.90 20.84
N LEU A 1062 -17.29 -105.96 21.20
CA LEU A 1062 -18.73 -105.93 21.52
C LEU A 1062 -19.62 -105.25 20.45
N ALA A 1063 -19.19 -105.29 19.17
CA ALA A 1063 -19.68 -104.39 18.12
C ALA A 1063 -21.19 -104.44 17.85
N VAL A 1064 -21.84 -105.61 17.97
CA VAL A 1064 -23.26 -105.80 17.63
C VAL A 1064 -24.21 -105.83 18.84
N ASN A 1065 -23.73 -105.52 20.05
CA ASN A 1065 -24.55 -105.49 21.26
C ASN A 1065 -25.60 -104.40 21.14
N THR A 1066 -26.88 -104.73 21.25
CA THR A 1066 -27.99 -103.77 21.14
C THR A 1066 -28.52 -103.37 22.51
N THR A 1067 -28.79 -104.37 23.36
CA THR A 1067 -29.41 -104.19 24.69
C THR A 1067 -28.73 -104.95 25.82
N GLY A 1068 -27.69 -105.75 25.54
CA GLY A 1068 -26.93 -106.46 26.59
C GLY A 1068 -26.27 -105.49 27.56
N THR A 1069 -26.12 -105.91 28.83
CA THR A 1069 -25.68 -105.06 29.95
C THR A 1069 -24.52 -105.69 30.73
N GLY A 1070 -23.68 -104.84 31.33
CA GLY A 1070 -22.61 -105.27 32.23
C GLY A 1070 -21.50 -106.12 31.61
N ASN A 1071 -21.39 -106.17 30.28
CA ASN A 1071 -20.39 -106.98 29.59
C ASN A 1071 -19.03 -106.26 29.53
N ILE A 1072 -17.94 -106.98 29.75
CA ILE A 1072 -16.56 -106.51 29.59
C ILE A 1072 -15.93 -107.24 28.40
N ALA A 1073 -15.37 -106.51 27.44
CA ALA A 1073 -14.79 -107.01 26.20
C ALA A 1073 -13.48 -106.26 25.91
N VAL A 1074 -12.34 -106.86 26.24
CA VAL A 1074 -11.01 -106.23 26.13
C VAL A 1074 -10.13 -107.06 25.20
N GLY A 1075 -9.98 -106.58 23.97
CA GLY A 1075 -9.28 -107.25 22.87
C GLY A 1075 -9.95 -106.97 21.53
N SER A 1076 -9.19 -107.08 20.43
CA SER A 1076 -9.79 -106.99 19.09
C SER A 1076 -10.81 -108.11 18.90
N SER A 1077 -12.01 -107.75 18.45
CA SER A 1077 -13.16 -108.65 18.29
C SER A 1077 -13.52 -109.48 19.53
N ALA A 1078 -13.15 -109.03 20.74
CA ALA A 1078 -13.64 -109.64 21.98
C ALA A 1078 -15.18 -109.48 22.05
N LEU A 1079 -15.89 -110.57 22.34
CA LEU A 1079 -17.35 -110.61 22.47
C LEU A 1079 -18.13 -110.03 21.26
N ALA A 1080 -17.54 -110.06 20.06
CA ALA A 1080 -17.95 -109.21 18.93
C ALA A 1080 -19.41 -109.39 18.45
N VAL A 1081 -19.98 -110.60 18.55
CA VAL A 1081 -21.32 -110.92 18.04
C VAL A 1081 -22.43 -110.94 19.11
N ASN A 1082 -22.14 -110.53 20.34
CA ASN A 1082 -23.12 -110.50 21.43
C ASN A 1082 -24.18 -109.45 21.14
N THR A 1083 -25.46 -109.84 21.14
CA THR A 1083 -26.58 -108.94 20.88
C THR A 1083 -27.29 -108.54 22.17
N THR A 1084 -27.63 -109.53 23.00
CA THR A 1084 -28.43 -109.35 24.22
C THR A 1084 -27.86 -110.05 25.46
N GLY A 1085 -26.75 -110.79 25.34
CA GLY A 1085 -26.12 -111.45 26.49
C GLY A 1085 -25.63 -110.45 27.54
N THR A 1086 -25.63 -110.85 28.82
CA THR A 1086 -25.34 -109.98 29.98
C THR A 1086 -24.22 -110.51 30.87
N SER A 1087 -23.55 -109.61 31.59
CA SER A 1087 -22.52 -109.92 32.61
C SER A 1087 -21.29 -110.70 32.11
N ASN A 1088 -21.07 -110.80 30.80
CA ASN A 1088 -19.96 -111.60 30.26
C ASN A 1088 -18.64 -110.83 30.37
N ILE A 1089 -17.54 -111.50 30.75
CA ILE A 1089 -16.19 -110.95 30.79
C ILE A 1089 -15.33 -111.67 29.74
N ALA A 1090 -14.87 -110.95 28.72
CA ALA A 1090 -14.04 -111.44 27.63
C ALA A 1090 -12.76 -110.61 27.54
N VAL A 1091 -11.61 -111.18 27.93
CA VAL A 1091 -10.32 -110.47 27.99
C VAL A 1091 -9.28 -111.26 27.19
N GLY A 1092 -9.05 -110.82 25.95
CA GLY A 1092 -8.18 -111.45 24.97
C GLY A 1092 -8.69 -111.22 23.54
N ALA A 1093 -7.79 -111.27 22.55
CA ALA A 1093 -8.20 -111.23 21.15
C ALA A 1093 -9.13 -112.43 20.84
N SER A 1094 -10.27 -112.15 20.22
CA SER A 1094 -11.34 -113.12 19.94
C SER A 1094 -11.83 -113.95 21.15
N ALA A 1095 -11.62 -113.48 22.38
CA ALA A 1095 -12.23 -114.09 23.57
C ALA A 1095 -13.76 -114.02 23.46
N LEU A 1096 -14.44 -115.13 23.72
CA LEU A 1096 -15.91 -115.25 23.68
C LEU A 1096 -16.56 -114.73 22.37
N THR A 1097 -15.83 -114.78 21.25
CA THR A 1097 -16.18 -114.04 20.02
C THR A 1097 -17.47 -114.47 19.33
N ALA A 1098 -18.00 -115.67 19.60
CA ALA A 1098 -19.23 -116.19 18.98
C ALA A 1098 -20.50 -116.03 19.86
N ASN A 1099 -20.39 -115.49 21.08
CA ASN A 1099 -21.51 -115.39 22.01
C ASN A 1099 -22.55 -114.42 21.49
N THR A 1100 -23.80 -114.85 21.38
CA THR A 1100 -24.92 -114.01 20.93
C THR A 1100 -25.82 -113.64 22.11
N THR A 1101 -26.20 -114.64 22.92
CA THR A 1101 -27.15 -114.49 24.03
C THR A 1101 -26.75 -115.27 25.30
N GLY A 1102 -25.52 -115.82 25.37
CA GLY A 1102 -25.00 -116.41 26.60
C GLY A 1102 -24.72 -115.34 27.67
N ASN A 1103 -24.86 -115.71 28.95
CA ASN A 1103 -24.79 -114.82 30.11
C ASN A 1103 -23.78 -115.32 31.15
N ASP A 1104 -23.25 -114.38 31.94
CA ASP A 1104 -22.42 -114.66 33.12
C ASP A 1104 -21.16 -115.51 32.82
N ASN A 1105 -20.66 -115.47 31.58
CA ASN A 1105 -19.46 -116.19 31.17
C ASN A 1105 -18.19 -115.35 31.39
N ILE A 1106 -17.13 -115.95 31.92
CA ILE A 1106 -15.78 -115.38 32.04
C ILE A 1106 -14.86 -116.10 31.06
N ALA A 1107 -14.11 -115.35 30.26
CA ALA A 1107 -13.24 -115.83 29.19
C ALA A 1107 -11.97 -114.96 29.14
N VAL A 1108 -10.92 -115.37 29.86
CA VAL A 1108 -9.66 -114.62 30.03
C VAL A 1108 -8.52 -115.37 29.35
N GLY A 1109 -8.16 -114.94 28.14
CA GLY A 1109 -7.16 -115.56 27.29
C GLY A 1109 -7.48 -115.38 25.80
N ALA A 1110 -6.47 -115.42 24.94
CA ALA A 1110 -6.69 -115.38 23.49
C ALA A 1110 -7.55 -116.59 23.06
N SER A 1111 -8.64 -116.31 22.35
CA SER A 1111 -9.66 -117.30 21.95
C SER A 1111 -10.16 -118.21 23.09
N ALA A 1112 -10.14 -117.74 24.35
CA ALA A 1112 -10.83 -118.41 25.45
C ALA A 1112 -12.34 -118.41 25.17
N LEU A 1113 -12.98 -119.57 25.35
CA LEU A 1113 -14.43 -119.79 25.15
C LEU A 1113 -14.97 -119.28 23.78
N ALA A 1114 -14.12 -119.25 22.75
CA ALA A 1114 -14.37 -118.54 21.51
C ALA A 1114 -15.64 -118.96 20.76
N ALA A 1115 -16.01 -120.24 20.79
CA ALA A 1115 -17.16 -120.79 20.07
C ALA A 1115 -18.50 -120.71 20.81
N ASN A 1116 -18.54 -120.24 22.07
CA ASN A 1116 -19.78 -120.27 22.87
C ASN A 1116 -20.79 -119.30 22.29
N THR A 1117 -21.97 -119.78 21.90
CA THR A 1117 -23.05 -118.95 21.36
C THR A 1117 -24.08 -118.61 22.44
N THR A 1118 -24.50 -119.61 23.23
CA THR A 1118 -25.59 -119.47 24.21
C THR A 1118 -25.34 -120.14 25.56
N GLY A 1119 -24.19 -120.80 25.79
CA GLY A 1119 -23.85 -121.35 27.10
C GLY A 1119 -23.67 -120.26 28.16
N THR A 1120 -23.87 -120.59 29.44
CA THR A 1120 -23.90 -119.64 30.56
C THR A 1120 -23.05 -120.09 31.74
N TYR A 1121 -22.66 -119.17 32.62
CA TYR A 1121 -21.88 -119.44 33.85
C TYR A 1121 -20.54 -120.16 33.64
N ASN A 1122 -19.97 -120.13 32.44
CA ASN A 1122 -18.66 -120.73 32.18
C ASN A 1122 -17.53 -119.81 32.63
N VAL A 1123 -16.43 -120.36 33.14
CA VAL A 1123 -15.22 -119.64 33.57
C VAL A 1123 -13.99 -120.25 32.90
N ALA A 1124 -13.60 -119.70 31.75
CA ALA A 1124 -12.43 -120.10 30.97
C ALA A 1124 -11.26 -119.12 31.20
N VAL A 1125 -10.20 -119.56 31.87
CA VAL A 1125 -9.04 -118.73 32.21
C VAL A 1125 -7.76 -119.39 31.68
N GLY A 1126 -7.32 -118.96 30.50
CA GLY A 1126 -6.18 -119.47 29.76
C GLY A 1126 -6.39 -119.35 28.25
N SER A 1127 -5.29 -119.25 27.49
CA SER A 1127 -5.37 -119.29 26.02
C SER A 1127 -6.01 -120.61 25.57
N LEU A 1128 -6.98 -120.55 24.65
CA LEU A 1128 -7.77 -121.68 24.16
C LEU A 1128 -8.53 -122.50 25.22
N ALA A 1129 -8.64 -122.01 26.47
CA ALA A 1129 -9.45 -122.66 27.50
C ALA A 1129 -10.92 -122.73 27.05
N LEU A 1130 -11.53 -123.92 27.15
CA LEU A 1130 -12.93 -124.20 26.82
C LEU A 1130 -13.36 -123.73 25.40
N SER A 1131 -12.40 -123.62 24.47
CA SER A 1131 -12.52 -122.82 23.24
C SER A 1131 -13.57 -123.28 22.23
N VAL A 1132 -13.90 -124.58 22.19
CA VAL A 1132 -14.91 -125.17 21.27
C VAL A 1132 -16.29 -125.37 21.89
N ASN A 1133 -16.50 -124.97 23.15
CA ASN A 1133 -17.80 -125.06 23.81
C ASN A 1133 -18.77 -124.12 23.09
N THR A 1134 -19.93 -124.63 22.66
CA THR A 1134 -20.96 -123.85 21.96
C THR A 1134 -22.16 -123.53 22.85
N VAL A 1135 -22.59 -124.48 23.68
CA VAL A 1135 -23.84 -124.39 24.47
C VAL A 1135 -23.73 -124.95 25.89
N GLY A 1136 -22.62 -125.58 26.25
CA GLY A 1136 -22.40 -126.14 27.59
C GLY A 1136 -22.23 -125.04 28.64
N GLY A 1137 -22.79 -125.22 29.83
CA GLY A 1137 -22.83 -124.24 30.91
C GLY A 1137 -22.21 -124.69 32.23
N SER A 1138 -21.95 -123.72 33.11
CA SER A 1138 -21.38 -123.90 34.46
C SER A 1138 -20.00 -124.59 34.49
N ASN A 1139 -19.22 -124.54 33.40
CA ASN A 1139 -17.89 -125.16 33.35
C ASN A 1139 -16.80 -124.21 33.83
N VAL A 1140 -15.91 -124.65 34.71
CA VAL A 1140 -14.71 -123.93 35.14
C VAL A 1140 -13.48 -124.58 34.51
N ALA A 1141 -12.77 -123.87 33.64
CA ALA A 1141 -11.58 -124.31 32.91
C ALA A 1141 -10.42 -123.34 33.16
N ILE A 1142 -9.52 -123.66 34.09
CA ILE A 1142 -8.41 -122.79 34.50
C ILE A 1142 -7.07 -123.43 34.07
N GLY A 1143 -6.47 -122.88 33.03
CA GLY A 1143 -5.23 -123.35 32.41
C GLY A 1143 -5.25 -123.19 30.88
N GLY A 1144 -4.06 -123.21 30.25
CA GLY A 1144 -3.97 -123.23 28.79
C GLY A 1144 -4.54 -124.51 28.20
N SER A 1145 -5.39 -124.38 27.17
CA SER A 1145 -6.09 -125.49 26.49
C SER A 1145 -6.89 -126.43 27.41
N THR A 1146 -7.24 -125.98 28.61
CA THR A 1146 -8.05 -126.76 29.57
C THR A 1146 -9.49 -126.90 29.08
N LEU A 1147 -10.08 -128.12 29.16
CA LEU A 1147 -11.38 -128.46 28.57
C LEU A 1147 -11.53 -128.11 27.07
N ALA A 1148 -10.43 -128.02 26.30
CA ALA A 1148 -10.45 -127.46 24.94
C ALA A 1148 -11.20 -128.28 23.87
N ALA A 1149 -11.62 -129.52 24.14
CA ALA A 1149 -12.50 -130.29 23.25
C ALA A 1149 -13.98 -130.30 23.68
N ASN A 1150 -14.33 -129.71 24.83
CA ASN A 1150 -15.70 -129.72 25.34
C ASN A 1150 -16.60 -128.84 24.47
N THR A 1151 -17.59 -129.42 23.81
CA THR A 1151 -18.56 -128.73 22.94
C THR A 1151 -19.90 -128.46 23.64
N THR A 1152 -20.40 -129.39 24.46
CA THR A 1152 -21.75 -129.32 25.06
C THR A 1152 -21.85 -129.84 26.51
N GLY A 1153 -20.74 -130.23 27.14
CA GLY A 1153 -20.71 -130.75 28.51
C GLY A 1153 -20.92 -129.64 29.55
N ASN A 1154 -21.57 -129.97 30.67
CA ASN A 1154 -22.00 -129.02 31.71
C ASN A 1154 -21.33 -129.29 33.06
N ASN A 1155 -21.22 -128.27 33.92
CA ASN A 1155 -20.76 -128.39 35.33
C ASN A 1155 -19.35 -129.00 35.52
N ASN A 1156 -18.48 -128.97 34.51
CA ASN A 1156 -17.13 -129.55 34.64
C ASN A 1156 -16.17 -128.56 35.31
N ILE A 1157 -15.34 -129.01 36.25
CA ILE A 1157 -14.29 -128.22 36.89
C ILE A 1157 -12.93 -128.82 36.53
N ALA A 1158 -12.11 -128.08 35.79
CA ALA A 1158 -10.78 -128.49 35.35
C ALA A 1158 -9.76 -127.40 35.71
N ILE A 1159 -8.80 -127.71 36.56
CA ILE A 1159 -7.79 -126.76 37.05
C ILE A 1159 -6.38 -127.32 36.83
N GLY A 1160 -5.68 -126.75 35.86
CA GLY A 1160 -4.39 -127.23 35.35
C GLY A 1160 -4.36 -127.21 33.83
N GLY A 1161 -3.21 -126.87 33.25
CA GLY A 1161 -3.04 -126.85 31.78
C GLY A 1161 -3.37 -128.21 31.16
N SER A 1162 -4.12 -128.20 30.07
CA SER A 1162 -4.62 -129.39 29.36
C SER A 1162 -5.46 -130.38 30.20
N ALA A 1163 -5.97 -130.01 31.38
CA ALA A 1163 -6.87 -130.88 32.15
C ALA A 1163 -8.22 -131.08 31.44
N LEU A 1164 -8.80 -132.28 31.56
CA LEU A 1164 -10.06 -132.71 30.90
C LEU A 1164 -10.08 -132.43 29.37
N THR A 1165 -8.91 -132.47 28.71
CA THR A 1165 -8.77 -132.06 27.30
C THR A 1165 -9.53 -132.93 26.30
N SER A 1166 -9.79 -134.19 26.63
CA SER A 1166 -10.54 -135.13 25.77
C SER A 1166 -12.04 -135.19 26.09
N ASN A 1167 -12.52 -134.48 27.11
CA ASN A 1167 -13.94 -134.44 27.44
C ASN A 1167 -14.69 -133.58 26.40
N THR A 1168 -15.51 -134.20 25.56
CA THR A 1168 -16.29 -133.50 24.51
C THR A 1168 -17.71 -133.13 24.93
N THR A 1169 -18.40 -134.00 25.67
CA THR A 1169 -19.82 -133.81 26.04
C THR A 1169 -20.17 -134.28 27.46
N GLY A 1170 -19.21 -134.84 28.20
CA GLY A 1170 -19.40 -135.28 29.58
C GLY A 1170 -19.58 -134.11 30.54
N GLY A 1171 -20.35 -134.32 31.61
CA GLY A 1171 -20.67 -133.30 32.60
C GLY A 1171 -20.42 -133.72 34.04
N SER A 1172 -20.37 -132.72 34.93
CA SER A 1172 -20.14 -132.86 36.38
C SER A 1172 -18.80 -133.51 36.77
N ASN A 1173 -17.79 -133.45 35.90
CA ASN A 1173 -16.44 -133.97 36.17
C ASN A 1173 -15.61 -132.96 36.97
N VAL A 1174 -14.69 -133.43 37.82
CA VAL A 1174 -13.74 -132.58 38.55
C VAL A 1174 -12.32 -133.12 38.40
N ALA A 1175 -11.42 -132.35 37.81
CA ALA A 1175 -10.02 -132.68 37.60
C ALA A 1175 -9.09 -131.53 38.04
N ILE A 1176 -8.09 -131.83 38.86
CA ILE A 1176 -7.15 -130.84 39.40
C ILE A 1176 -5.72 -131.39 39.24
N GLY A 1177 -4.90 -130.68 38.47
CA GLY A 1177 -3.55 -131.08 38.05
C GLY A 1177 -3.39 -130.98 36.54
N GLY A 1178 -2.19 -130.64 36.07
CA GLY A 1178 -1.89 -130.54 34.63
C GLY A 1178 -2.00 -131.90 33.93
N SER A 1179 -2.58 -131.92 32.73
CA SER A 1179 -2.81 -133.13 31.91
C SER A 1179 -3.58 -134.26 32.64
N THR A 1180 -4.44 -133.90 33.61
CA THR A 1180 -5.41 -134.84 34.19
C THR A 1180 -6.54 -135.14 33.19
N LEU A 1181 -6.95 -136.41 33.11
CA LEU A 1181 -7.95 -136.91 32.16
C LEU A 1181 -9.39 -136.65 32.63
#